data_AF-A0A1T2XCT6-F1
#
_entry.id   AF-A0A1T2XCT6-F1
#
_cell.length_a   1.000
_cell.length_b   1.000
_cell.length_c   1.000
_cell.angle_alpha   90.00
_cell.angle_beta   90.00
_cell.angle_gamma   90.00
#
_symmetry.space_group_name_H-M   'P 1'
#
loop_
_entity.id
_entity.type
_entity.pdbx_description
1 polymer ?
#
loop_
_entity_poly.entity_id
_entity_poly.type
_entity_poly.pdbx_seq_one_letter_code
_entity_poly.pdbx_strand_id
1 'polypeptide(L)'
;MAVGVRHWGISQVLTRVLIAALTLQLISTWMGEGRGDAAEASSHTTVKREDGKNLVFPVLSDIHIGHTPKDVSKWRLVLNQLKEITPDYDALAAVGDITDSGTVSQYDTLMSHYNELKNPTAISLFAIGNHDYLNGTTAVEQQRFKDKTGMSGIYYDQWINGYHFIILGSEDGTRDGTLSDTQLNWLDTKLAEEADVNKPIFVFLHQPITGTVYGSDLWGHKQNATKLYNTLAKYPQAITFSGHSHYVLDDPGSIMQKDFTAVGTAAVRYPELEPGKIQGIHPTDEITQGLVVEVLDNEVQIKRRDFHTNDWTGDNWVVKYPAVKSSFTYTSDRDQVKPTFSGTAAATIDPASIQPNKMKVTFDQASDNLFVRSYEVKTVNVATGSTAQSFLAFAQLYDDPAPTQLSFDISGLQPSTNYRVEVTAIDAFGNRSAAPLTVQAKTANRPPNSEKPVADVIDIDFIDGTSNDRSPAKNHAASTGASAKIAYSTAFKQYVGRMNGTTDEYFAIPSSNSIKAVTKEFTLESQFRLNSIRTQDVFSNTQSGGLGFESTASGKMELWAYINGSYKKVGVQLEANKNYHLVATYDGGQMTLYLNGAQVGTTAVSGSLSQPTIQFAIGADPESNNRGNYVMDGDVSVARFYSTAIYPEQVEMLYNELAQRQSIEELNTLFSKLEEAKLLADDATVVGTEPGQYPAAAMDAYRSKIGLANTTFTSRSVTQASVQQAIQNLASAKTNLEASKNVDSPENLAKLVSSAVTVNSGQTFTVNLELNRVTTSTYAQDFSLQYDTNALELVRTASLIEGLNLVSSVEKTPGNMRLLTASMGADQGIGTDKALLQFTFKAKAVDNSKNALINISQVILADAKGTETQGNVSSVTVQITTEEPATSPDVNHDGKVSIGDLAMIAAHYGKTTASPDWQQAKFADMNRDGKIDIVDLSMVAQLIIG
;
A
#
# COMPACT_ATOMS: atom_id res chain seq x y z
N MET A 1 -46.69 -1.44 -72.00
CA MET A 1 -46.72 0.00 -71.62
C MET A 1 -47.48 0.07 -70.29
N ALA A 2 -46.87 -0.07 -69.11
CA ALA A 2 -46.01 0.87 -68.35
C ALA A 2 -46.77 2.14 -67.90
N VAL A 3 -46.83 2.62 -66.66
CA VAL A 3 -46.26 2.33 -65.32
C VAL A 3 -47.16 3.05 -64.30
N GLY A 4 -47.29 2.53 -63.08
CA GLY A 4 -47.54 3.37 -61.88
C GLY A 4 -48.59 2.89 -60.89
N VAL A 5 -48.23 2.01 -59.94
CA VAL A 5 -48.97 1.81 -58.68
C VAL A 5 -48.00 1.89 -57.51
N ARG A 6 -48.25 2.82 -56.58
CA ARG A 6 -47.56 2.92 -55.28
C ARG A 6 -48.27 2.01 -54.25
N HIS A 7 -47.48 1.28 -53.47
CA HIS A 7 -47.87 0.42 -52.35
C HIS A 7 -47.28 0.96 -51.04
N TRP A 8 -48.13 1.16 -50.03
CA TRP A 8 -47.86 1.16 -48.57
C TRP A 8 -49.22 0.71 -47.96
N GLY A 9 -49.43 -0.32 -47.13
CA GLY A 9 -48.59 -1.21 -46.34
C GLY A 9 -49.09 -1.20 -44.88
N ILE A 10 -49.88 -2.21 -44.43
CA ILE A 10 -50.15 -2.54 -43.01
C ILE A 10 -50.23 -4.08 -42.86
N SER A 11 -49.71 -4.55 -41.72
CA SER A 11 -49.06 -5.85 -41.42
C SER A 11 -49.98 -6.97 -40.89
N GLN A 12 -49.52 -8.22 -41.10
CA GLN A 12 -50.12 -9.54 -40.87
C GLN A 12 -50.28 -9.99 -39.39
N VAL A 13 -50.52 -9.10 -38.43
CA VAL A 13 -50.57 -9.50 -37.00
C VAL A 13 -51.98 -9.87 -36.52
N LEU A 14 -53.04 -9.56 -37.27
CA LEU A 14 -54.43 -9.75 -36.81
C LEU A 14 -55.10 -11.07 -37.19
N THR A 15 -54.46 -11.93 -38.01
CA THR A 15 -55.11 -13.16 -38.50
C THR A 15 -54.73 -14.41 -37.69
N ARG A 16 -53.69 -14.38 -36.85
CA ARG A 16 -53.28 -15.54 -36.03
C ARG A 16 -53.93 -15.61 -34.64
N VAL A 17 -54.57 -14.54 -34.18
CA VAL A 17 -55.21 -14.50 -32.85
C VAL A 17 -56.63 -15.08 -32.86
N LEU A 18 -57.33 -15.07 -34.00
CA LEU A 18 -58.71 -15.59 -34.07
C LEU A 18 -58.83 -17.12 -34.27
N ILE A 19 -57.76 -17.82 -34.65
CA ILE A 19 -57.80 -19.28 -34.88
C ILE A 19 -57.42 -20.07 -33.61
N ALA A 20 -56.64 -19.50 -32.70
CA ALA A 20 -56.28 -20.15 -31.42
C ALA A 20 -57.41 -20.09 -30.37
N ALA A 21 -58.31 -19.11 -30.44
CA ALA A 21 -59.40 -18.94 -29.49
C ALA A 21 -60.57 -19.92 -29.69
N LEU A 22 -60.71 -20.50 -30.89
CA LEU A 22 -61.81 -21.43 -31.24
C LEU A 22 -61.46 -22.91 -31.02
N THR A 23 -60.18 -23.26 -30.82
CA THR A 23 -59.76 -24.64 -30.47
C THR A 23 -59.69 -24.91 -28.97
N LEU A 24 -59.68 -23.88 -28.10
CA LEU A 24 -59.72 -24.09 -26.63
C LEU A 24 -61.14 -24.22 -26.05
N GLN A 25 -62.19 -23.83 -26.78
CA GLN A 25 -63.58 -23.94 -26.32
C GLN A 25 -64.27 -25.29 -26.65
N LEU A 26 -63.57 -26.20 -27.34
CA LEU A 26 -64.10 -27.52 -27.72
C LEU A 26 -63.47 -28.70 -26.96
N ILE A 27 -62.57 -28.45 -25.99
CA ILE A 27 -62.02 -29.49 -25.10
C ILE A 27 -62.54 -29.35 -23.65
N SER A 28 -63.16 -28.23 -23.30
CA SER A 28 -63.70 -27.97 -21.95
C SER A 28 -65.12 -28.50 -21.70
N THR A 29 -65.69 -29.32 -22.59
CA THR A 29 -67.07 -29.83 -22.47
C THR A 29 -67.20 -31.36 -22.50
N TRP A 30 -66.11 -32.13 -22.35
CA TRP A 30 -66.20 -33.61 -22.31
C TRP A 30 -65.28 -34.33 -21.30
N MET A 31 -64.89 -33.68 -20.20
CA MET A 31 -64.32 -34.33 -19.01
C MET A 31 -64.66 -33.54 -17.73
N GLY A 32 -65.94 -33.24 -17.53
CA GLY A 32 -66.49 -32.86 -16.23
C GLY A 32 -67.47 -33.94 -15.81
N GLU A 33 -67.39 -34.37 -14.56
CA GLU A 33 -68.17 -35.44 -13.91
C GLU A 33 -67.59 -36.86 -14.08
N GLY A 34 -66.71 -37.25 -13.13
CA GLY A 34 -66.40 -38.66 -12.85
C GLY A 34 -64.92 -39.07 -12.80
N ARG A 35 -63.95 -38.21 -13.17
CA ARG A 35 -62.50 -38.56 -13.15
C ARG A 35 -61.64 -37.80 -12.13
N GLY A 36 -62.10 -36.65 -11.60
CA GLY A 36 -61.38 -35.89 -10.57
C GLY A 36 -61.33 -36.65 -9.25
N ASP A 37 -62.51 -37.00 -8.71
CA ASP A 37 -62.65 -37.69 -7.43
C ASP A 37 -61.98 -39.07 -7.39
N ALA A 38 -61.89 -39.78 -8.52
CA ALA A 38 -61.26 -41.10 -8.59
C ALA A 38 -59.72 -41.02 -8.65
N ALA A 39 -59.16 -40.02 -9.32
CA ALA A 39 -57.72 -39.76 -9.33
C ALA A 39 -57.25 -39.23 -7.96
N GLU A 40 -58.06 -38.38 -7.32
CA GLU A 40 -57.83 -37.88 -5.97
C GLU A 40 -57.98 -39.01 -4.91
N ALA A 41 -59.01 -39.85 -4.98
CA ALA A 41 -59.11 -41.04 -4.10
C ALA A 41 -57.95 -42.04 -4.30
N SER A 42 -57.38 -42.12 -5.51
CA SER A 42 -56.24 -43.01 -5.80
C SER A 42 -54.92 -42.52 -5.18
N SER A 43 -54.70 -41.21 -5.05
CA SER A 43 -53.47 -40.66 -4.46
C SER A 43 -53.41 -40.80 -2.94
N HIS A 44 -54.54 -41.06 -2.28
CA HIS A 44 -54.63 -41.33 -0.83
C HIS A 44 -54.41 -42.81 -0.49
N THR A 45 -54.37 -43.70 -1.48
CA THR A 45 -54.16 -45.14 -1.28
C THR A 45 -52.72 -45.51 -1.62
N THR A 46 -52.09 -46.34 -0.79
CA THR A 46 -50.72 -46.82 -1.03
C THR A 46 -50.71 -48.04 -1.94
N VAL A 47 -50.05 -47.92 -3.08
CA VAL A 47 -49.72 -49.00 -4.01
C VAL A 47 -48.25 -49.34 -3.85
N LYS A 48 -47.96 -50.56 -3.43
CA LYS A 48 -46.58 -50.99 -3.16
C LYS A 48 -45.80 -51.14 -4.47
N ARG A 49 -44.56 -50.67 -4.48
CA ARG A 49 -43.62 -50.81 -5.59
C ARG A 49 -43.15 -52.26 -5.70
N GLU A 50 -42.66 -52.64 -6.88
CA GLU A 50 -42.14 -53.99 -7.14
C GLU A 50 -40.94 -54.35 -6.24
N ASP A 51 -40.15 -53.35 -5.84
CA ASP A 51 -39.01 -53.50 -4.93
C ASP A 51 -39.41 -53.60 -3.45
N GLY A 52 -40.72 -53.66 -3.16
CA GLY A 52 -41.24 -53.79 -1.81
C GLY A 52 -41.26 -52.48 -1.01
N LYS A 53 -40.86 -51.35 -1.60
CA LYS A 53 -40.98 -50.03 -0.99
C LYS A 53 -42.35 -49.42 -1.30
N ASN A 54 -42.77 -48.47 -0.50
CA ASN A 54 -44.00 -47.70 -0.71
C ASN A 54 -43.71 -46.42 -1.49
N LEU A 55 -42.59 -45.74 -1.21
CA LEU A 55 -42.14 -44.55 -1.94
C LEU A 55 -40.62 -44.47 -1.96
N VAL A 56 -40.07 -43.86 -3.00
CA VAL A 56 -38.67 -43.44 -3.07
C VAL A 56 -38.57 -42.02 -3.59
N PHE A 57 -37.88 -41.13 -2.88
CA PHE A 57 -37.68 -39.75 -3.35
C PHE A 57 -36.34 -39.15 -2.88
N PRO A 58 -35.56 -38.52 -3.78
CA PRO A 58 -34.42 -37.70 -3.40
C PRO A 58 -34.86 -36.38 -2.75
N VAL A 59 -34.07 -35.90 -1.80
CA VAL A 59 -34.22 -34.59 -1.16
C VAL A 59 -32.89 -33.84 -1.26
N LEU A 60 -32.93 -32.68 -1.90
CA LEU A 60 -31.77 -31.85 -2.26
C LEU A 60 -32.05 -30.40 -1.84
N SER A 61 -31.02 -29.59 -1.66
CA SER A 61 -31.18 -28.17 -1.33
C SER A 61 -29.99 -27.35 -1.81
N ASP A 62 -30.15 -26.02 -1.80
CA ASP A 62 -29.05 -25.05 -1.95
C ASP A 62 -28.25 -25.32 -3.24
N ILE A 63 -28.97 -25.28 -4.36
CA ILE A 63 -28.43 -25.53 -5.71
C ILE A 63 -27.71 -24.29 -6.24
N HIS A 64 -28.16 -23.09 -5.86
CA HIS A 64 -27.52 -21.80 -6.16
C HIS A 64 -27.13 -21.62 -7.63
N ILE A 65 -28.04 -21.94 -8.57
CA ILE A 65 -27.79 -21.65 -9.98
C ILE A 65 -27.64 -20.13 -10.16
N GLY A 66 -26.50 -19.72 -10.72
CA GLY A 66 -26.04 -18.36 -10.90
C GLY A 66 -24.88 -17.93 -10.02
N HIS A 67 -24.45 -18.73 -9.03
CA HIS A 67 -23.41 -18.35 -8.08
C HIS A 67 -22.01 -18.32 -8.72
N THR A 68 -21.66 -19.39 -9.43
CA THR A 68 -20.36 -19.56 -10.10
C THR A 68 -20.50 -20.60 -11.21
N PRO A 69 -19.61 -20.67 -12.22
CA PRO A 69 -19.70 -21.65 -13.30
C PRO A 69 -19.78 -23.15 -12.91
N LYS A 70 -19.47 -23.52 -11.67
CA LYS A 70 -19.55 -24.91 -11.18
C LYS A 70 -20.98 -25.38 -10.87
N ASP A 71 -21.90 -24.47 -10.59
CA ASP A 71 -23.27 -24.74 -10.16
C ASP A 71 -24.03 -25.72 -11.09
N VAL A 72 -24.02 -25.47 -12.40
CA VAL A 72 -24.66 -26.30 -13.42
C VAL A 72 -23.99 -27.66 -13.50
N SER A 73 -22.66 -27.72 -13.40
CA SER A 73 -21.93 -28.99 -13.49
C SER A 73 -22.27 -29.92 -12.32
N LYS A 74 -22.35 -29.38 -11.09
CA LYS A 74 -22.76 -30.12 -9.90
C LYS A 74 -24.24 -30.53 -9.97
N TRP A 75 -25.11 -29.63 -10.42
CA TRP A 75 -26.52 -29.96 -10.58
C TRP A 75 -26.74 -31.13 -11.57
N ARG A 76 -26.06 -31.10 -12.71
CA ARG A 76 -26.09 -32.21 -13.68
C ARG A 76 -25.47 -33.49 -13.10
N LEU A 77 -24.38 -33.40 -12.33
CA LEU A 77 -23.75 -34.54 -11.66
C LEU A 77 -24.76 -35.26 -10.75
N VAL A 78 -25.42 -34.51 -9.87
CA VAL A 78 -26.44 -35.02 -8.95
C VAL A 78 -27.56 -35.73 -9.72
N LEU A 79 -28.16 -35.06 -10.72
CA LEU A 79 -29.26 -35.65 -11.50
C LEU A 79 -28.84 -36.91 -12.26
N ASN A 80 -27.63 -36.96 -12.81
CA ASN A 80 -27.13 -38.16 -13.48
C ASN A 80 -26.89 -39.32 -12.51
N GLN A 81 -26.28 -39.08 -11.35
CA GLN A 81 -26.12 -40.14 -10.35
C GLN A 81 -27.46 -40.64 -9.83
N LEU A 82 -28.45 -39.76 -9.64
CA LEU A 82 -29.80 -40.18 -9.22
C LEU A 82 -30.46 -41.12 -10.24
N LYS A 83 -30.25 -40.91 -11.55
CA LYS A 83 -30.70 -41.87 -12.58
C LYS A 83 -30.06 -43.25 -12.43
N GLU A 84 -28.82 -43.31 -11.95
CA GLU A 84 -28.10 -44.57 -11.81
C GLU A 84 -28.49 -45.31 -10.52
N ILE A 85 -28.57 -44.58 -9.39
CA ILE A 85 -28.77 -45.21 -8.07
C ILE A 85 -30.24 -45.40 -7.70
N THR A 86 -31.15 -44.62 -8.29
CA THR A 86 -32.60 -44.71 -8.03
C THR A 86 -33.42 -44.27 -9.26
N PRO A 87 -33.30 -44.94 -10.43
CA PRO A 87 -33.90 -44.49 -11.68
C PRO A 87 -35.40 -44.21 -11.62
N ASP A 88 -36.14 -44.98 -10.81
CA ASP A 88 -37.60 -44.98 -10.74
C ASP A 88 -38.15 -44.27 -9.49
N TYR A 89 -37.50 -43.19 -9.04
CA TYR A 89 -38.00 -42.40 -7.90
C TYR A 89 -39.38 -41.76 -8.20
N ASP A 90 -40.25 -41.72 -7.19
CA ASP A 90 -41.64 -41.24 -7.28
C ASP A 90 -41.73 -39.71 -7.27
N ALA A 91 -40.83 -39.06 -6.52
CA ALA A 91 -40.76 -37.61 -6.41
C ALA A 91 -39.31 -37.14 -6.24
N LEU A 92 -39.04 -35.86 -6.51
CA LEU A 92 -37.80 -35.19 -6.14
C LEU A 92 -38.14 -33.87 -5.46
N ALA A 93 -37.64 -33.70 -4.24
CA ALA A 93 -37.79 -32.48 -3.46
C ALA A 93 -36.52 -31.62 -3.51
N ALA A 94 -36.65 -30.36 -3.92
CA ALA A 94 -35.60 -29.34 -3.84
C ALA A 94 -36.00 -28.27 -2.83
N VAL A 95 -35.29 -28.19 -1.70
CA VAL A 95 -35.73 -27.52 -0.47
C VAL A 95 -35.19 -26.09 -0.37
N GLY A 96 -35.43 -25.28 -1.40
CA GLY A 96 -35.07 -23.86 -1.43
C GLY A 96 -33.64 -23.56 -1.88
N ASP A 97 -33.38 -22.26 -2.07
CA ASP A 97 -32.15 -21.70 -2.66
C ASP A 97 -31.73 -22.43 -3.94
N ILE A 98 -32.74 -22.64 -4.79
CA ILE A 98 -32.57 -23.32 -6.08
C ILE A 98 -31.88 -22.39 -7.09
N THR A 99 -32.04 -21.07 -6.92
CA THR A 99 -31.28 -20.04 -7.64
C THR A 99 -30.46 -19.20 -6.65
N ASP A 100 -29.40 -18.55 -7.14
CA ASP A 100 -28.54 -17.70 -6.30
C ASP A 100 -29.10 -16.28 -6.09
N SER A 101 -30.00 -15.82 -6.97
CA SER A 101 -30.59 -14.47 -6.88
C SER A 101 -32.01 -14.38 -7.46
N GLY A 102 -32.70 -15.49 -7.67
CA GLY A 102 -34.09 -15.50 -8.15
C GLY A 102 -34.30 -15.00 -9.58
N THR A 103 -33.26 -14.79 -10.39
CA THR A 103 -33.43 -14.19 -11.73
C THR A 103 -34.10 -15.14 -12.71
N VAL A 104 -34.76 -14.58 -13.74
CA VAL A 104 -35.39 -15.36 -14.82
C VAL A 104 -34.39 -16.32 -15.49
N SER A 105 -33.17 -15.86 -15.78
CA SER A 105 -32.13 -16.66 -16.42
C SER A 105 -31.62 -17.80 -15.54
N GLN A 106 -31.52 -17.59 -14.23
CA GLN A 106 -31.10 -18.63 -13.29
C GLN A 106 -32.18 -19.73 -13.22
N TYR A 107 -33.46 -19.36 -13.11
CA TYR A 107 -34.57 -20.32 -13.19
C TYR A 107 -34.62 -21.08 -14.51
N ASP A 108 -34.47 -20.39 -15.64
CA ASP A 108 -34.49 -21.03 -16.96
C ASP A 108 -33.35 -22.04 -17.11
N THR A 109 -32.16 -21.71 -16.60
CA THR A 109 -31.00 -22.61 -16.58
C THR A 109 -31.25 -23.82 -15.70
N LEU A 110 -31.72 -23.60 -14.46
CA LEU A 110 -32.04 -24.69 -13.52
C LEU A 110 -33.08 -25.65 -14.10
N MET A 111 -34.21 -25.10 -14.56
CA MET A 111 -35.34 -25.89 -15.03
C MET A 111 -35.05 -26.56 -16.36
N SER A 112 -34.23 -25.97 -17.23
CA SER A 112 -33.75 -26.62 -18.45
C SER A 112 -33.04 -27.94 -18.13
N HIS A 113 -32.04 -27.90 -17.25
CA HIS A 113 -31.26 -29.09 -16.90
C HIS A 113 -32.05 -30.08 -16.05
N TYR A 114 -32.93 -29.59 -15.17
CA TYR A 114 -33.83 -30.44 -14.41
C TYR A 114 -34.80 -31.19 -15.33
N ASN A 115 -35.46 -30.52 -16.28
CA ASN A 115 -36.41 -31.16 -17.19
C ASN A 115 -35.71 -32.10 -18.20
N GLU A 116 -34.47 -31.81 -18.58
CA GLU A 116 -33.64 -32.69 -19.41
C GLU A 116 -33.29 -34.00 -18.69
N LEU A 117 -33.02 -33.95 -17.39
CA LEU A 117 -32.39 -35.05 -16.66
C LEU A 117 -33.25 -35.69 -15.56
N LYS A 118 -34.38 -35.11 -15.15
CA LYS A 118 -35.24 -35.76 -14.15
C LYS A 118 -35.87 -37.04 -14.71
N ASN A 119 -36.27 -37.95 -13.82
CA ASN A 119 -37.24 -38.98 -14.18
C ASN A 119 -38.55 -38.28 -14.63
N PRO A 120 -39.04 -38.54 -15.86
CA PRO A 120 -40.18 -37.86 -16.43
C PRO A 120 -41.51 -38.11 -15.69
N THR A 121 -41.64 -39.25 -15.00
CA THR A 121 -42.85 -39.58 -14.21
C THR A 121 -42.76 -39.08 -12.77
N ALA A 122 -41.57 -38.68 -12.31
CA ALA A 122 -41.40 -38.20 -10.96
C ALA A 122 -42.06 -36.83 -10.75
N ILE A 123 -42.75 -36.74 -9.61
CA ILE A 123 -43.36 -35.50 -9.14
C ILE A 123 -42.27 -34.53 -8.70
N SER A 124 -42.37 -33.29 -9.15
CA SER A 124 -41.44 -32.21 -8.82
C SER A 124 -41.96 -31.45 -7.62
N LEU A 125 -41.17 -31.37 -6.55
CA LEU A 125 -41.51 -30.61 -5.35
C LEU A 125 -40.42 -29.56 -5.11
N PHE A 126 -40.77 -28.28 -5.25
CA PHE A 126 -39.84 -27.18 -5.03
C PHE A 126 -40.32 -26.32 -3.87
N ALA A 127 -39.44 -26.06 -2.91
CA ALA A 127 -39.62 -25.00 -1.93
C ALA A 127 -38.89 -23.74 -2.42
N ILE A 128 -39.38 -22.56 -2.01
CA ILE A 128 -38.71 -21.29 -2.24
C ILE A 128 -37.82 -20.96 -1.04
N GLY A 129 -36.56 -20.59 -1.30
CA GLY A 129 -35.62 -20.12 -0.29
C GLY A 129 -35.43 -18.61 -0.31
N ASN A 130 -34.49 -18.10 0.48
CA ASN A 130 -34.22 -16.66 0.56
C ASN A 130 -33.44 -16.12 -0.65
N HIS A 131 -32.55 -16.91 -1.26
CA HIS A 131 -31.81 -16.51 -2.47
C HIS A 131 -32.68 -16.50 -3.73
N ASP A 132 -33.86 -17.11 -3.68
CA ASP A 132 -34.84 -17.08 -4.77
C ASP A 132 -35.53 -15.70 -4.92
N TYR A 133 -35.19 -14.73 -4.07
CA TYR A 133 -35.65 -13.35 -4.15
C TYR A 133 -34.53 -12.40 -4.60
N LEU A 134 -34.75 -11.66 -5.69
CA LEU A 134 -33.73 -10.76 -6.25
C LEU A 134 -33.44 -9.51 -5.41
N ASN A 135 -34.46 -8.91 -4.77
CA ASN A 135 -34.34 -7.63 -4.06
C ASN A 135 -34.94 -7.64 -2.63
N GLY A 136 -35.27 -8.80 -2.07
CA GLY A 136 -36.04 -8.91 -0.82
C GLY A 136 -37.52 -8.49 -0.99
N THR A 137 -38.43 -9.30 -0.44
CA THR A 137 -39.91 -9.21 -0.48
C THR A 137 -40.57 -8.58 -1.70
N THR A 138 -41.07 -9.40 -2.63
CA THR A 138 -41.96 -8.93 -3.69
C THR A 138 -42.88 -10.06 -4.18
N ALA A 139 -44.16 -9.73 -4.42
CA ALA A 139 -45.12 -10.68 -5.01
C ALA A 139 -44.71 -11.15 -6.42
N VAL A 140 -43.86 -10.38 -7.12
CA VAL A 140 -43.36 -10.72 -8.45
C VAL A 140 -42.40 -11.90 -8.39
N GLU A 141 -41.55 -11.99 -7.37
CA GLU A 141 -40.57 -13.07 -7.16
C GLU A 141 -41.30 -14.37 -6.80
N GLN A 142 -42.27 -14.30 -5.89
CA GLN A 142 -43.15 -15.44 -5.59
C GLN A 142 -43.92 -15.90 -6.82
N GLN A 143 -44.41 -14.97 -7.65
CA GLN A 143 -45.06 -15.33 -8.92
C GLN A 143 -44.08 -15.95 -9.91
N ARG A 144 -42.87 -15.41 -10.03
CA ARG A 144 -41.81 -15.95 -10.88
C ARG A 144 -41.44 -17.37 -10.46
N PHE A 145 -41.29 -17.63 -9.16
CA PHE A 145 -41.06 -18.96 -8.63
C PHE A 145 -42.14 -19.93 -9.12
N LYS A 146 -43.42 -19.61 -8.90
CA LYS A 146 -44.55 -20.44 -9.35
C LYS A 146 -44.56 -20.65 -10.87
N ASP A 147 -44.36 -19.59 -11.65
CA ASP A 147 -44.38 -19.64 -13.11
C ASP A 147 -43.24 -20.49 -13.67
N LYS A 148 -42.05 -20.45 -13.04
CA LYS A 148 -40.86 -21.14 -13.51
C LYS A 148 -40.79 -22.59 -13.03
N THR A 149 -41.20 -22.88 -11.81
CA THR A 149 -41.17 -24.24 -11.24
C THR A 149 -42.45 -25.03 -11.54
N GLY A 150 -43.56 -24.34 -11.83
CA GLY A 150 -44.88 -24.93 -12.01
C GLY A 150 -45.63 -25.23 -10.70
N MET A 151 -45.10 -24.81 -9.55
CA MET A 151 -45.75 -25.04 -8.25
C MET A 151 -47.00 -24.16 -8.08
N SER A 152 -48.04 -24.70 -7.43
CA SER A 152 -49.34 -24.02 -7.25
C SER A 152 -49.27 -22.82 -6.30
N GLY A 153 -48.29 -22.81 -5.40
CA GLY A 153 -48.06 -21.78 -4.39
C GLY A 153 -46.59 -21.74 -3.99
N ILE A 154 -46.23 -20.77 -3.16
CA ILE A 154 -44.94 -20.80 -2.43
C ILE A 154 -44.99 -21.76 -1.24
N TYR A 155 -46.18 -22.05 -0.74
CA TYR A 155 -46.48 -23.15 0.17
C TYR A 155 -47.71 -23.89 -0.37
N TYR A 156 -47.68 -25.22 -0.34
CA TYR A 156 -48.68 -26.08 -0.94
C TYR A 156 -48.51 -27.52 -0.42
N ASP A 157 -49.51 -28.37 -0.63
CA ASP A 157 -49.44 -29.78 -0.27
C ASP A 157 -49.74 -30.69 -1.47
N GLN A 158 -49.30 -31.94 -1.38
CA GLN A 158 -49.54 -32.97 -2.38
C GLN A 158 -49.63 -34.35 -1.72
N TRP A 159 -50.62 -35.14 -2.14
CA TRP A 159 -50.71 -36.56 -1.78
C TRP A 159 -50.03 -37.41 -2.86
N ILE A 160 -49.08 -38.23 -2.44
CA ILE A 160 -48.31 -39.11 -3.32
C ILE A 160 -48.36 -40.52 -2.72
N ASN A 161 -49.02 -41.44 -3.44
CA ASN A 161 -49.14 -42.85 -3.06
C ASN A 161 -49.59 -43.11 -1.60
N GLY A 162 -50.52 -42.30 -1.11
CA GLY A 162 -51.09 -42.35 0.23
C GLY A 162 -50.26 -41.66 1.31
N TYR A 163 -49.28 -40.83 0.95
CA TYR A 163 -48.47 -40.06 1.89
C TYR A 163 -48.58 -38.56 1.59
N HIS A 164 -48.59 -37.77 2.66
CA HIS A 164 -48.77 -36.33 2.57
C HIS A 164 -47.42 -35.61 2.52
N PHE A 165 -47.22 -34.83 1.46
CA PHE A 165 -46.06 -33.96 1.27
C PHE A 165 -46.53 -32.52 1.43
N ILE A 166 -45.99 -31.80 2.42
CA ILE A 166 -46.35 -30.42 2.73
C ILE A 166 -45.11 -29.55 2.54
N ILE A 167 -45.21 -28.56 1.67
CA ILE A 167 -44.12 -27.64 1.35
C ILE A 167 -44.45 -26.29 1.96
N LEU A 168 -43.56 -25.78 2.80
CA LEU A 168 -43.56 -24.42 3.30
C LEU A 168 -42.59 -23.57 2.48
N GLY A 169 -42.94 -22.31 2.30
CA GLY A 169 -42.12 -21.36 1.56
C GLY A 169 -41.82 -20.14 2.40
N SER A 170 -40.55 -19.71 2.38
CA SER A 170 -40.21 -18.40 2.92
C SER A 170 -40.99 -17.33 2.16
N GLU A 171 -41.75 -16.51 2.89
CA GLU A 171 -42.58 -15.46 2.30
C GLU A 171 -41.74 -14.23 1.89
N ASP A 172 -40.44 -14.25 2.21
CA ASP A 172 -39.48 -13.23 1.84
C ASP A 172 -38.06 -13.74 1.61
N GLY A 173 -37.20 -12.83 1.16
CA GLY A 173 -35.77 -13.05 0.93
C GLY A 173 -34.90 -12.73 2.14
N THR A 174 -35.45 -12.63 3.35
CA THR A 174 -34.61 -12.44 4.55
C THR A 174 -33.87 -13.73 4.85
N ARG A 175 -32.63 -13.62 5.34
CA ARG A 175 -31.80 -14.79 5.69
C ARG A 175 -32.55 -15.77 6.59
N ASP A 176 -33.13 -15.27 7.67
CA ASP A 176 -33.81 -16.12 8.67
C ASP A 176 -35.19 -16.65 8.19
N GLY A 177 -35.70 -16.15 7.06
CA GLY A 177 -37.01 -16.48 6.48
C GLY A 177 -38.23 -16.04 7.30
N THR A 178 -39.30 -15.70 6.60
CA THR A 178 -40.59 -15.30 7.20
C THR A 178 -41.67 -16.35 6.96
N LEU A 179 -42.35 -16.76 8.04
CA LEU A 179 -43.55 -17.60 8.00
C LEU A 179 -44.70 -16.93 8.75
N SER A 180 -45.73 -16.48 8.02
CA SER A 180 -46.91 -15.86 8.59
C SER A 180 -47.74 -16.81 9.45
N ASP A 181 -48.55 -16.24 10.34
CA ASP A 181 -49.58 -16.98 11.06
C ASP A 181 -50.56 -17.68 10.12
N THR A 182 -50.84 -17.09 8.96
CA THR A 182 -51.71 -17.68 7.93
C THR A 182 -51.12 -19.00 7.43
N GLN A 183 -49.84 -19.01 7.05
CA GLN A 183 -49.16 -20.20 6.58
C GLN A 183 -49.04 -21.26 7.68
N LEU A 184 -48.72 -20.87 8.92
CA LEU A 184 -48.60 -21.80 10.05
C LEU A 184 -49.94 -22.39 10.52
N ASN A 185 -51.04 -21.63 10.41
CA ASN A 185 -52.39 -22.15 10.68
C ASN A 185 -52.85 -23.09 9.55
N TRP A 186 -52.48 -22.79 8.30
CA TRP A 186 -52.70 -23.68 7.16
C TRP A 186 -51.92 -25.00 7.34
N LEU A 187 -50.65 -24.93 7.76
CA LEU A 187 -49.85 -26.11 8.11
C LEU A 187 -50.53 -26.98 9.17
N ASP A 188 -51.05 -26.38 10.25
CA ASP A 188 -51.75 -27.12 11.31
C ASP A 188 -52.98 -27.86 10.78
N THR A 189 -53.71 -27.24 9.84
CA THR A 189 -54.85 -27.87 9.16
C THR A 189 -54.40 -29.05 8.31
N LYS A 190 -53.35 -28.86 7.50
CA LYS A 190 -52.82 -29.90 6.62
C LYS A 190 -52.22 -31.08 7.36
N LEU A 191 -51.49 -30.84 8.46
CA LEU A 191 -50.98 -31.92 9.30
C LEU A 191 -52.08 -32.77 9.94
N ALA A 192 -53.28 -32.21 10.15
CA ALA A 192 -54.43 -32.93 10.72
C ALA A 192 -55.16 -33.81 9.69
N GLU A 193 -55.02 -33.52 8.40
CA GLU A 193 -55.72 -34.24 7.32
C GLU A 193 -55.23 -35.69 7.26
N GLU A 194 -56.13 -36.62 7.58
CA GLU A 194 -55.85 -38.08 7.58
C GLU A 194 -54.60 -38.49 8.39
N ALA A 195 -54.29 -37.74 9.45
CA ALA A 195 -53.13 -37.98 10.30
C ALA A 195 -53.17 -39.38 10.93
N ASP A 196 -52.25 -40.24 10.52
CA ASP A 196 -52.07 -41.60 11.07
C ASP A 196 -50.67 -41.73 11.66
N VAL A 197 -50.58 -42.11 12.94
CA VAL A 197 -49.28 -42.33 13.59
C VAL A 197 -48.50 -43.49 12.97
N ASN A 198 -49.12 -44.36 12.18
CA ASN A 198 -48.47 -45.44 11.45
C ASN A 198 -47.85 -44.99 10.12
N LYS A 199 -48.12 -43.77 9.65
CA LYS A 199 -47.62 -43.28 8.35
C LYS A 199 -46.91 -41.94 8.49
N PRO A 200 -45.73 -41.75 7.89
CA PRO A 200 -45.05 -40.46 7.85
C PRO A 200 -45.89 -39.36 7.19
N ILE A 201 -45.71 -38.13 7.69
CA ILE A 201 -46.03 -36.90 6.97
C ILE A 201 -44.71 -36.20 6.66
N PHE A 202 -44.47 -35.85 5.40
CA PHE A 202 -43.23 -35.21 4.98
C PHE A 202 -43.42 -33.71 4.86
N VAL A 203 -42.60 -32.94 5.57
CA VAL A 203 -42.68 -31.48 5.58
C VAL A 203 -41.36 -30.90 5.06
N PHE A 204 -41.42 -29.99 4.10
CA PHE A 204 -40.25 -29.37 3.49
C PHE A 204 -40.28 -27.87 3.78
N LEU A 205 -39.18 -27.34 4.30
CA LEU A 205 -39.01 -25.92 4.59
C LEU A 205 -37.56 -25.54 4.39
N HIS A 206 -37.29 -24.37 3.81
CA HIS A 206 -35.92 -24.02 3.47
C HIS A 206 -35.05 -23.81 4.73
N GLN A 207 -35.39 -22.86 5.60
CA GLN A 207 -34.66 -22.64 6.84
C GLN A 207 -35.01 -23.72 7.88
N PRO A 208 -34.01 -24.29 8.57
CA PRO A 208 -34.26 -25.27 9.61
C PRO A 208 -35.00 -24.65 10.82
N ILE A 209 -35.62 -25.49 11.62
CA ILE A 209 -36.26 -25.05 12.86
C ILE A 209 -35.16 -24.85 13.91
N THR A 210 -35.07 -23.66 14.51
CA THR A 210 -34.01 -23.35 15.47
C THR A 210 -33.94 -24.36 16.63
N GLY A 211 -32.76 -24.92 16.87
CA GLY A 211 -32.50 -25.89 17.95
C GLY A 211 -32.90 -27.34 17.61
N THR A 212 -32.94 -27.70 16.33
CA THR A 212 -33.29 -29.05 15.87
C THR A 212 -32.11 -29.82 15.29
N VAL A 213 -31.62 -29.44 14.13
CA VAL A 213 -30.52 -30.11 13.40
C VAL A 213 -29.23 -29.29 13.46
N TYR A 214 -28.11 -29.91 13.10
CA TYR A 214 -26.80 -29.24 13.01
C TYR A 214 -26.85 -27.98 12.14
N GLY A 215 -26.39 -26.86 12.70
CA GLY A 215 -26.45 -25.53 12.10
C GLY A 215 -27.73 -24.73 12.35
N SER A 216 -28.79 -25.36 12.86
CA SER A 216 -30.07 -24.66 13.10
C SER A 216 -30.02 -23.60 14.20
N ASP A 217 -29.01 -23.61 15.05
CA ASP A 217 -28.77 -22.59 16.07
C ASP A 217 -28.36 -21.23 15.47
N LEU A 218 -27.63 -21.26 14.35
CA LEU A 218 -27.16 -20.06 13.63
C LEU A 218 -28.03 -19.72 12.41
N TRP A 219 -28.57 -20.74 11.76
CA TRP A 219 -29.25 -20.64 10.46
C TRP A 219 -30.75 -20.95 10.53
N GLY A 220 -31.30 -21.16 11.73
CA GLY A 220 -32.72 -21.50 11.87
C GLY A 220 -33.66 -20.30 11.81
N HIS A 221 -34.94 -20.60 11.54
CA HIS A 221 -36.02 -19.61 11.61
C HIS A 221 -36.03 -18.90 12.96
N LYS A 222 -36.19 -17.58 12.93
CA LYS A 222 -36.35 -16.75 14.15
C LYS A 222 -37.79 -16.29 14.34
N GLN A 223 -38.40 -15.75 13.30
CA GLN A 223 -39.79 -15.31 13.37
C GLN A 223 -40.74 -16.50 13.47
N ASN A 224 -41.67 -16.46 14.42
CA ASN A 224 -42.66 -17.52 14.67
C ASN A 224 -42.07 -18.93 14.89
N ALA A 225 -40.78 -19.06 15.18
CA ALA A 225 -40.10 -20.35 15.32
C ALA A 225 -40.76 -21.25 16.38
N THR A 226 -41.14 -20.68 17.52
CA THR A 226 -41.88 -21.39 18.57
C THR A 226 -43.23 -21.90 18.10
N LYS A 227 -43.95 -21.12 17.29
CA LYS A 227 -45.25 -21.52 16.75
C LYS A 227 -45.09 -22.64 15.72
N LEU A 228 -44.14 -22.50 14.80
CA LEU A 228 -43.79 -23.56 13.84
C LEU A 228 -43.46 -24.88 14.56
N TYR A 229 -42.56 -24.85 15.54
CA TYR A 229 -42.20 -26.02 16.32
C TYR A 229 -43.43 -26.63 17.02
N ASN A 230 -44.23 -25.81 17.71
CA ASN A 230 -45.41 -26.28 18.45
C ASN A 230 -46.51 -26.84 17.53
N THR A 231 -46.65 -26.34 16.30
CA THR A 231 -47.56 -26.90 15.30
C THR A 231 -47.13 -28.32 14.92
N LEU A 232 -45.84 -28.51 14.62
CA LEU A 232 -45.29 -29.83 14.27
C LEU A 232 -45.25 -30.81 15.45
N ALA A 233 -44.99 -30.33 16.67
CA ALA A 233 -44.86 -31.15 17.88
C ALA A 233 -46.12 -31.96 18.27
N LYS A 234 -47.28 -31.61 17.69
CA LYS A 234 -48.54 -32.36 17.81
C LYS A 234 -48.51 -33.68 17.03
N TYR A 235 -47.66 -33.80 16.02
CA TYR A 235 -47.64 -34.88 15.03
C TYR A 235 -46.30 -35.62 15.05
N PRO A 236 -46.11 -36.63 15.93
CA PRO A 236 -44.84 -37.34 16.04
C PRO A 236 -44.43 -38.08 14.76
N GLN A 237 -45.37 -38.36 13.86
CA GLN A 237 -45.12 -38.96 12.55
C GLN A 237 -44.48 -38.01 11.53
N ALA A 238 -44.44 -36.71 11.81
CA ALA A 238 -43.87 -35.73 10.89
C ALA A 238 -42.35 -35.88 10.76
N ILE A 239 -41.85 -35.79 9.53
CA ILE A 239 -40.44 -35.71 9.19
C ILE A 239 -40.22 -34.40 8.42
N THR A 240 -39.46 -33.48 9.00
CA THR A 240 -39.11 -32.22 8.35
C THR A 240 -37.77 -32.33 7.64
N PHE A 241 -37.66 -31.78 6.43
CA PHE A 241 -36.41 -31.64 5.68
C PHE A 241 -36.11 -30.16 5.45
N SER A 242 -34.88 -29.75 5.75
CA SER A 242 -34.43 -28.35 5.62
C SER A 242 -33.01 -28.21 5.07
N GLY A 243 -32.76 -27.11 4.38
CA GLY A 243 -31.46 -26.71 3.81
C GLY A 243 -30.86 -25.51 4.53
N HIS A 244 -30.45 -24.50 3.77
CA HIS A 244 -30.05 -23.16 4.19
C HIS A 244 -28.75 -23.05 5.01
N SER A 245 -28.44 -24.03 5.88
CA SER A 245 -27.19 -24.04 6.63
C SER A 245 -25.99 -24.44 5.79
N HIS A 246 -26.21 -25.19 4.70
CA HIS A 246 -25.18 -25.84 3.88
C HIS A 246 -24.30 -26.83 4.65
N TYR A 247 -24.68 -27.21 5.88
CA TYR A 247 -23.83 -28.06 6.72
C TYR A 247 -23.86 -29.50 6.23
N VAL A 248 -22.69 -30.13 6.28
CA VAL A 248 -22.44 -31.49 5.77
C VAL A 248 -23.28 -32.57 6.48
N LEU A 249 -23.60 -33.65 5.76
CA LEU A 249 -24.38 -34.79 6.23
C LEU A 249 -23.57 -35.82 7.03
N ASP A 250 -22.24 -35.72 6.99
CA ASP A 250 -21.32 -36.57 7.74
C ASP A 250 -21.55 -36.44 9.24
N ASP A 251 -21.96 -35.25 9.69
CA ASP A 251 -22.27 -34.99 11.09
C ASP A 251 -23.60 -35.65 11.50
N PRO A 252 -23.61 -36.54 12.50
CA PRO A 252 -24.83 -37.23 12.95
C PRO A 252 -25.86 -36.27 13.53
N GLY A 253 -25.49 -35.05 13.93
CA GLY A 253 -26.38 -33.99 14.39
C GLY A 253 -27.32 -33.44 13.30
N SER A 254 -27.12 -33.81 12.04
CA SER A 254 -28.01 -33.46 10.91
C SER A 254 -29.35 -34.20 10.95
N ILE A 255 -29.60 -35.05 11.95
CA ILE A 255 -30.93 -35.58 12.31
C ILE A 255 -31.22 -35.45 13.81
N MET A 256 -32.46 -35.13 14.15
CA MET A 256 -32.97 -35.05 15.51
C MET A 256 -34.38 -35.62 15.65
N GLN A 257 -34.64 -36.33 16.74
CA GLN A 257 -35.97 -36.74 17.17
C GLN A 257 -36.25 -36.27 18.60
N LYS A 258 -37.33 -35.51 18.78
CA LYS A 258 -37.82 -35.07 20.10
C LYS A 258 -39.34 -35.18 20.17
N ASP A 259 -40.03 -34.27 19.49
CA ASP A 259 -41.50 -34.30 19.37
C ASP A 259 -41.96 -34.83 18.00
N PHE A 260 -41.09 -34.70 17.00
CA PHE A 260 -41.16 -35.18 15.62
C PHE A 260 -39.72 -35.40 15.13
N THR A 261 -39.54 -35.81 13.87
CA THR A 261 -38.20 -35.98 13.28
C THR A 261 -37.82 -34.75 12.44
N ALA A 262 -36.62 -34.20 12.65
CA ALA A 262 -36.07 -33.12 11.84
C ALA A 262 -34.76 -33.55 11.17
N VAL A 263 -34.57 -33.17 9.90
CA VAL A 263 -33.47 -33.62 9.04
C VAL A 263 -32.89 -32.45 8.25
N GLY A 264 -31.57 -32.25 8.32
CA GLY A 264 -30.81 -31.36 7.47
C GLY A 264 -30.41 -32.05 6.17
N THR A 265 -30.44 -31.32 5.05
CA THR A 265 -30.26 -31.88 3.69
C THR A 265 -28.88 -31.60 3.08
N ALA A 266 -28.05 -30.77 3.73
CA ALA A 266 -26.82 -30.18 3.19
C ALA A 266 -27.06 -29.34 1.92
N ALA A 267 -26.02 -29.15 1.11
CA ALA A 267 -26.08 -28.33 -0.10
C ALA A 267 -25.54 -29.06 -1.32
N VAL A 268 -26.17 -28.79 -2.46
CA VAL A 268 -25.63 -29.19 -3.77
C VAL A 268 -24.48 -28.27 -4.17
N ARG A 269 -24.56 -26.96 -3.90
CA ARG A 269 -23.55 -26.03 -4.40
C ARG A 269 -22.25 -26.09 -3.62
N TYR A 270 -22.24 -25.67 -2.36
CA TYR A 270 -21.03 -25.60 -1.54
C TYR A 270 -21.35 -25.92 -0.09
N PRO A 271 -20.48 -26.63 0.65
CA PRO A 271 -20.68 -26.91 2.07
C PRO A 271 -20.29 -25.71 2.96
N GLU A 272 -20.85 -25.68 4.16
CA GLU A 272 -20.37 -24.84 5.27
C GLU A 272 -20.26 -25.65 6.57
N LEU A 273 -19.68 -25.04 7.61
CA LEU A 273 -19.53 -25.59 8.95
C LEU A 273 -19.71 -24.51 10.02
N GLU A 274 -19.77 -24.90 11.29
CA GLU A 274 -19.89 -23.94 12.38
C GLU A 274 -18.63 -23.07 12.58
N PRO A 275 -18.80 -21.80 12.96
CA PRO A 275 -17.67 -20.93 13.25
C PRO A 275 -16.90 -21.37 14.51
N GLY A 276 -15.71 -20.78 14.69
CA GLY A 276 -14.93 -20.91 15.92
C GLY A 276 -13.80 -21.95 15.89
N LYS A 277 -13.56 -22.59 14.75
CA LYS A 277 -12.40 -23.47 14.52
C LYS A 277 -11.36 -22.77 13.65
N ILE A 278 -10.10 -23.12 13.83
CA ILE A 278 -8.98 -22.42 13.17
C ILE A 278 -8.92 -22.61 11.65
N GLN A 279 -9.56 -23.65 11.10
CA GLN A 279 -9.66 -23.85 9.65
C GLN A 279 -10.67 -22.91 8.96
N GLY A 280 -11.53 -22.21 9.71
CA GLY A 280 -12.63 -21.43 9.14
C GLY A 280 -13.88 -22.28 8.88
N ILE A 281 -14.87 -21.71 8.18
CA ILE A 281 -16.22 -22.31 8.00
C ILE A 281 -16.45 -22.96 6.64
N HIS A 282 -15.53 -22.79 5.68
CA HIS A 282 -15.71 -23.28 4.30
C HIS A 282 -14.76 -24.46 4.04
N PRO A 283 -15.28 -25.70 4.00
CA PRO A 283 -14.57 -26.84 3.43
C PRO A 283 -14.24 -26.65 1.95
N THR A 284 -13.67 -27.69 1.34
CA THR A 284 -13.49 -27.70 -0.12
C THR A 284 -14.82 -27.50 -0.84
N ASP A 285 -14.79 -26.63 -1.85
CA ASP A 285 -15.94 -26.33 -2.73
C ASP A 285 -16.35 -27.53 -3.59
N GLU A 286 -15.68 -28.68 -3.52
CA GLU A 286 -16.02 -29.88 -4.27
C GLU A 286 -17.15 -30.69 -3.64
N ILE A 287 -17.26 -30.72 -2.30
CA ILE A 287 -18.28 -31.50 -1.58
C ILE A 287 -19.68 -31.12 -2.08
N THR A 288 -20.49 -32.13 -2.36
CA THR A 288 -21.82 -32.01 -2.95
C THR A 288 -22.67 -33.13 -2.36
N GLN A 289 -23.66 -32.79 -1.54
CA GLN A 289 -24.37 -33.78 -0.73
C GLN A 289 -25.89 -33.66 -0.85
N GLY A 290 -26.58 -34.74 -0.48
CA GLY A 290 -28.04 -34.79 -0.44
C GLY A 290 -28.57 -36.13 0.04
N LEU A 291 -29.89 -36.30 0.04
CA LEU A 291 -30.56 -37.46 0.62
C LEU A 291 -31.32 -38.27 -0.42
N VAL A 292 -31.43 -39.58 -0.18
CA VAL A 292 -32.39 -40.46 -0.84
C VAL A 292 -33.25 -41.12 0.23
N VAL A 293 -34.57 -40.88 0.18
CA VAL A 293 -35.53 -41.36 1.16
C VAL A 293 -36.31 -42.54 0.59
N GLU A 294 -36.36 -43.64 1.35
CA GLU A 294 -37.09 -44.85 1.03
C GLU A 294 -38.13 -45.13 2.12
N VAL A 295 -39.39 -45.21 1.75
CA VAL A 295 -40.52 -45.43 2.66
C VAL A 295 -40.94 -46.89 2.58
N LEU A 296 -41.00 -47.57 3.72
CA LEU A 296 -41.47 -48.95 3.85
C LEU A 296 -42.76 -48.99 4.70
N ASP A 297 -43.23 -50.19 5.04
CA ASP A 297 -44.51 -50.36 5.77
C ASP A 297 -44.44 -49.82 7.20
N ASN A 298 -43.29 -49.95 7.87
CA ASN A 298 -43.10 -49.64 9.28
C ASN A 298 -41.85 -48.79 9.55
N GLU A 299 -41.16 -48.31 8.51
CA GLU A 299 -40.00 -47.43 8.68
C GLU A 299 -39.76 -46.56 7.44
N VAL A 300 -39.05 -45.46 7.65
CA VAL A 300 -38.48 -44.61 6.60
C VAL A 300 -36.97 -44.68 6.73
N GLN A 301 -36.30 -45.09 5.67
CA GLN A 301 -34.84 -45.07 5.57
C GLN A 301 -34.40 -43.81 4.82
N ILE A 302 -33.57 -43.00 5.45
CA ILE A 302 -33.00 -41.77 4.91
C ILE A 302 -31.51 -42.03 4.69
N LYS A 303 -31.14 -42.19 3.42
CA LYS A 303 -29.78 -42.48 2.99
C LYS A 303 -29.08 -41.19 2.63
N ARG A 304 -27.82 -41.04 3.05
CA ARG A 304 -27.01 -39.83 2.84
C ARG A 304 -26.00 -40.07 1.73
N ARG A 305 -26.00 -39.20 0.74
CA ARG A 305 -25.17 -39.34 -0.47
C ARG A 305 -24.15 -38.22 -0.54
N ASP A 306 -22.89 -38.60 -0.75
CA ASP A 306 -21.87 -37.69 -1.28
C ASP A 306 -21.75 -37.91 -2.78
N PHE A 307 -22.25 -36.94 -3.55
CA PHE A 307 -22.22 -36.99 -5.01
C PHE A 307 -20.84 -36.65 -5.56
N HIS A 308 -19.98 -35.99 -4.80
CA HIS A 308 -18.62 -35.67 -5.22
C HIS A 308 -17.73 -36.92 -5.26
N THR A 309 -17.81 -37.79 -4.24
CA THR A 309 -17.10 -39.09 -4.24
C THR A 309 -17.87 -40.20 -4.94
N ASN A 310 -19.13 -39.95 -5.32
CA ASN A 310 -20.04 -40.96 -5.85
C ASN A 310 -20.21 -42.13 -4.86
N ASP A 311 -20.31 -41.84 -3.56
CA ASP A 311 -20.48 -42.83 -2.49
C ASP A 311 -21.53 -42.44 -1.45
N TRP A 312 -21.98 -43.41 -0.65
CA TRP A 312 -22.85 -43.17 0.51
C TRP A 312 -21.99 -42.73 1.70
N THR A 313 -22.43 -41.71 2.44
CA THR A 313 -21.74 -41.24 3.64
C THR A 313 -22.50 -41.65 4.91
N GLY A 314 -21.79 -42.36 5.80
CA GLY A 314 -22.33 -42.90 7.05
C GLY A 314 -23.52 -43.86 6.89
N ASP A 315 -24.04 -44.33 8.03
CA ASP A 315 -25.18 -45.25 8.06
C ASP A 315 -26.51 -44.58 7.67
N ASN A 316 -27.47 -45.39 7.22
CA ASN A 316 -28.84 -44.91 6.98
C ASN A 316 -29.48 -44.43 8.29
N TRP A 317 -30.20 -43.32 8.25
CA TRP A 317 -31.11 -42.97 9.32
C TRP A 317 -32.45 -43.69 9.15
N VAL A 318 -32.95 -44.35 10.20
CA VAL A 318 -34.15 -45.20 10.16
C VAL A 318 -35.18 -44.69 11.16
N VAL A 319 -36.25 -44.07 10.65
CA VAL A 319 -37.38 -43.56 11.44
C VAL A 319 -38.46 -44.63 11.48
N LYS A 320 -38.80 -45.13 12.68
CA LYS A 320 -39.74 -46.25 12.85
C LYS A 320 -41.17 -45.81 13.09
N TYR A 321 -42.11 -46.63 12.61
CA TYR A 321 -43.55 -46.46 12.73
C TYR A 321 -44.21 -47.68 13.41
N PRO A 322 -45.28 -47.51 14.23
CA PRO A 322 -45.94 -46.25 14.57
C PRO A 322 -45.03 -45.26 15.29
N ALA A 323 -45.20 -43.97 14.99
CA ALA A 323 -44.41 -42.88 15.54
C ALA A 323 -44.76 -42.64 17.01
N VAL A 324 -43.98 -43.26 17.89
CA VAL A 324 -44.12 -43.16 19.34
C VAL A 324 -42.91 -42.44 19.90
N LYS A 325 -43.12 -41.30 20.59
CA LYS A 325 -42.01 -40.47 21.09
C LYS A 325 -41.01 -41.24 21.98
N SER A 326 -41.49 -42.22 22.75
CA SER A 326 -40.64 -43.05 23.62
C SER A 326 -39.77 -44.07 22.87
N SER A 327 -39.99 -44.28 21.58
CA SER A 327 -39.16 -45.16 20.73
C SER A 327 -38.23 -44.39 19.78
N PHE A 328 -38.19 -43.07 19.89
CA PHE A 328 -37.27 -42.23 19.12
C PHE A 328 -35.81 -42.56 19.43
N THR A 329 -34.99 -42.62 18.39
CA THR A 329 -33.58 -43.06 18.47
C THR A 329 -32.60 -41.93 18.19
N TYR A 330 -33.03 -40.88 17.47
CA TYR A 330 -32.21 -39.71 17.16
C TYR A 330 -32.34 -38.61 18.23
N THR A 331 -32.41 -38.98 19.50
CA THR A 331 -32.52 -38.02 20.61
C THR A 331 -31.22 -37.23 20.78
N SER A 332 -31.29 -36.05 21.41
CA SER A 332 -30.12 -35.18 21.62
C SER A 332 -29.08 -35.79 22.56
N ASP A 333 -29.45 -36.76 23.38
CA ASP A 333 -28.62 -37.44 24.38
C ASP A 333 -28.20 -38.86 23.96
N ARG A 334 -28.50 -39.26 22.71
CA ARG A 334 -28.28 -40.63 22.21
C ARG A 334 -26.84 -41.11 22.23
N ASP A 335 -25.89 -40.18 22.28
CA ASP A 335 -24.48 -40.51 22.36
C ASP A 335 -23.84 -39.98 23.63
N GLN A 336 -23.29 -40.90 24.40
CA GLN A 336 -22.55 -40.64 25.65
C GLN A 336 -21.19 -41.36 25.63
N VAL A 337 -20.88 -42.03 24.51
CA VAL A 337 -19.60 -42.69 24.33
C VAL A 337 -18.58 -41.60 23.98
N LYS A 338 -17.40 -41.69 24.56
CA LYS A 338 -16.37 -40.69 24.39
C LYS A 338 -15.48 -41.07 23.21
N PRO A 339 -14.99 -40.10 22.43
CA PRO A 339 -14.00 -40.37 21.41
C PRO A 339 -12.72 -40.92 22.05
N THR A 340 -12.04 -41.83 21.36
CA THR A 340 -10.87 -42.55 21.86
C THR A 340 -9.71 -42.46 20.89
N PHE A 341 -8.51 -42.24 21.43
CA PHE A 341 -7.27 -42.37 20.67
C PHE A 341 -6.82 -43.82 20.70
N SER A 342 -6.28 -44.32 19.58
CA SER A 342 -5.67 -45.66 19.54
C SER A 342 -4.48 -45.74 20.50
N GLY A 343 -4.13 -46.94 20.98
CA GLY A 343 -2.98 -47.12 21.87
C GLY A 343 -1.63 -46.74 21.24
N THR A 344 -1.58 -46.58 19.92
CA THR A 344 -0.41 -46.12 19.16
C THR A 344 -0.50 -44.66 18.73
N ALA A 345 -1.62 -43.98 18.97
CA ALA A 345 -1.81 -42.59 18.60
C ALA A 345 -0.88 -41.68 19.41
N ALA A 346 -0.30 -40.68 18.74
CA ALA A 346 0.64 -39.76 19.33
C ALA A 346 0.40 -38.32 18.87
N ALA A 347 0.78 -37.38 19.74
CA ALA A 347 1.04 -36.00 19.36
C ALA A 347 2.56 -35.80 19.32
N THR A 348 3.04 -35.03 18.35
CA THR A 348 4.45 -34.73 18.14
C THR A 348 4.63 -33.24 17.88
N ILE A 349 5.79 -32.70 18.26
CA ILE A 349 6.20 -31.36 17.87
C ILE A 349 7.23 -31.50 16.76
N ASP A 350 7.03 -30.79 15.65
CA ASP A 350 8.01 -30.74 14.57
C ASP A 350 9.25 -29.98 15.07
N PRO A 351 10.42 -30.62 15.23
CA PRO A 351 11.60 -29.95 15.75
C PRO A 351 12.08 -28.79 14.88
N ALA A 352 11.84 -28.83 13.56
CA ALA A 352 12.24 -27.76 12.64
C ALA A 352 11.35 -26.50 12.77
N SER A 353 10.18 -26.65 13.38
CA SER A 353 9.23 -25.54 13.60
C SER A 353 9.49 -24.76 14.89
N ILE A 354 10.36 -25.26 15.78
CA ILE A 354 10.58 -24.65 17.11
C ILE A 354 11.29 -23.31 16.95
N GLN A 355 10.58 -22.25 17.31
CA GLN A 355 11.04 -20.87 17.33
C GLN A 355 10.88 -20.28 18.75
N PRO A 356 11.38 -19.06 19.01
CA PRO A 356 11.27 -18.47 20.34
C PRO A 356 9.81 -18.30 20.81
N ASN A 357 8.87 -18.07 19.90
CA ASN A 357 7.48 -17.77 20.21
C ASN A 357 6.45 -18.69 19.54
N LYS A 358 6.90 -19.71 18.81
CA LYS A 358 6.00 -20.65 18.16
C LYS A 358 6.61 -22.04 17.96
N MET A 359 5.73 -23.01 17.76
CA MET A 359 6.06 -24.39 17.39
C MET A 359 4.85 -25.03 16.69
N LYS A 360 5.06 -26.10 15.92
CA LYS A 360 4.01 -26.82 15.20
C LYS A 360 3.73 -28.16 15.87
N VAL A 361 2.47 -28.42 16.17
CA VAL A 361 2.00 -29.73 16.67
C VAL A 361 1.40 -30.53 15.54
N THR A 362 1.70 -31.82 15.49
CA THR A 362 1.05 -32.81 14.62
C THR A 362 0.52 -33.95 15.46
N PHE A 363 -0.70 -34.41 15.23
CA PHE A 363 -1.30 -35.49 16.01
C PHE A 363 -2.17 -36.44 15.19
N ASP A 364 -2.22 -37.70 15.63
CA ASP A 364 -3.12 -38.72 15.08
C ASP A 364 -4.58 -38.46 15.46
N GLN A 365 -5.49 -38.78 14.55
CA GLN A 365 -6.92 -38.65 14.79
C GLN A 365 -7.43 -39.68 15.81
N ALA A 366 -8.43 -39.28 16.60
CA ALA A 366 -9.23 -40.18 17.41
C ALA A 366 -10.30 -40.88 16.56
N SER A 367 -10.87 -41.96 17.10
CA SER A 367 -12.04 -42.64 16.58
C SER A 367 -13.19 -42.56 17.58
N ASP A 368 -14.41 -42.59 17.07
CA ASP A 368 -15.65 -42.54 17.84
C ASP A 368 -16.69 -43.48 17.23
N ASN A 369 -17.70 -43.89 17.99
CA ASN A 369 -18.79 -44.74 17.50
C ASN A 369 -19.69 -44.03 16.49
N LEU A 370 -19.86 -42.72 16.60
CA LEU A 370 -20.61 -41.93 15.63
C LEU A 370 -19.68 -41.03 14.82
N PHE A 371 -19.05 -40.04 15.45
CA PHE A 371 -18.32 -39.01 14.71
C PHE A 371 -17.44 -38.13 15.61
N VAL A 372 -16.13 -38.06 15.33
CA VAL A 372 -15.26 -37.05 15.92
C VAL A 372 -15.44 -35.74 15.16
N ARG A 373 -16.02 -34.72 15.79
CA ARG A 373 -16.27 -33.42 15.13
C ARG A 373 -15.03 -32.53 15.15
N SER A 374 -14.35 -32.45 16.29
CA SER A 374 -13.29 -31.47 16.50
C SER A 374 -12.28 -31.88 17.56
N TYR A 375 -11.19 -31.11 17.65
CA TYR A 375 -10.18 -31.24 18.68
C TYR A 375 -9.98 -29.90 19.40
N GLU A 376 -9.79 -29.94 20.71
CA GLU A 376 -9.22 -28.84 21.47
C GLU A 376 -7.72 -29.07 21.61
N VAL A 377 -6.92 -28.13 21.09
CA VAL A 377 -5.47 -28.11 21.25
C VAL A 377 -5.12 -27.04 22.26
N LYS A 378 -4.65 -27.48 23.43
CA LYS A 378 -4.33 -26.62 24.57
C LYS A 378 -2.84 -26.68 24.87
N THR A 379 -2.19 -25.53 24.94
CA THR A 379 -0.76 -25.41 25.27
C THR A 379 -0.59 -24.82 26.64
N VAL A 380 0.04 -25.56 27.55
CA VAL A 380 0.19 -25.23 28.97
C VAL A 380 1.66 -24.98 29.29
N ASN A 381 1.97 -23.86 29.94
CA ASN A 381 3.31 -23.60 30.46
C ASN A 381 3.59 -24.58 31.60
N VAL A 382 4.64 -25.39 31.47
CA VAL A 382 4.94 -26.47 32.42
C VAL A 382 5.33 -25.92 33.80
N ALA A 383 5.99 -24.77 33.86
CA ALA A 383 6.45 -24.18 35.11
C ALA A 383 5.30 -23.52 35.90
N THR A 384 4.40 -22.82 35.23
CA THR A 384 3.31 -22.07 35.90
C THR A 384 2.00 -22.83 35.96
N GLY A 385 1.82 -23.87 35.12
CA GLY A 385 0.55 -24.57 34.94
C GLY A 385 -0.52 -23.77 34.19
N SER A 386 -0.21 -22.55 33.74
CA SER A 386 -1.17 -21.67 33.05
C SER A 386 -1.30 -22.04 31.57
N THR A 387 -2.52 -21.95 31.04
CA THR A 387 -2.77 -22.07 29.60
C THR A 387 -2.16 -20.89 28.87
N ALA A 388 -1.20 -21.15 27.99
CA ALA A 388 -0.60 -20.13 27.12
C ALA A 388 -1.42 -19.94 25.84
N GLN A 389 -1.91 -21.03 25.25
CA GLN A 389 -2.76 -21.01 24.05
C GLN A 389 -3.82 -22.09 24.13
N SER A 390 -4.97 -21.85 23.49
CA SER A 390 -6.03 -22.86 23.31
C SER A 390 -6.83 -22.53 22.07
N PHE A 391 -7.03 -23.52 21.19
CA PHE A 391 -7.88 -23.36 20.01
C PHE A 391 -8.64 -24.65 19.68
N LEU A 392 -9.74 -24.50 18.94
CA LEU A 392 -10.49 -25.62 18.39
C LEU A 392 -10.11 -25.82 16.92
N ALA A 393 -10.04 -27.07 16.49
CA ALA A 393 -9.81 -27.45 15.10
C ALA A 393 -10.83 -28.52 14.67
N PHE A 394 -11.32 -28.44 13.44
CA PHE A 394 -12.15 -29.50 12.85
C PHE A 394 -11.35 -30.79 12.67
N ALA A 395 -12.03 -31.92 12.83
CA ALA A 395 -11.46 -33.22 12.53
C ALA A 395 -11.31 -33.49 11.02
N GLN A 396 -12.02 -32.72 10.18
CA GLN A 396 -11.99 -32.82 8.72
C GLN A 396 -12.36 -34.22 8.19
N LEU A 397 -13.27 -34.91 8.89
CA LEU A 397 -13.74 -36.23 8.46
C LEU A 397 -14.68 -36.18 7.24
N TYR A 398 -15.09 -34.99 6.82
CA TYR A 398 -15.81 -34.71 5.57
C TYR A 398 -14.87 -34.53 4.36
N ASP A 399 -13.54 -34.48 4.58
CA ASP A 399 -12.59 -34.46 3.47
C ASP A 399 -12.41 -35.89 2.94
N ASP A 400 -12.18 -36.02 1.64
CA ASP A 400 -12.00 -37.32 0.98
C ASP A 400 -10.65 -37.41 0.24
N PRO A 401 -9.73 -38.29 0.67
CA PRO A 401 -9.79 -39.07 1.90
C PRO A 401 -9.59 -38.21 3.15
N ALA A 402 -10.25 -38.58 4.24
CA ALA A 402 -10.08 -37.90 5.53
C ALA A 402 -8.61 -37.99 5.99
N PRO A 403 -8.03 -36.90 6.53
CA PRO A 403 -6.62 -36.90 6.90
C PRO A 403 -6.35 -37.85 8.06
N THR A 404 -5.28 -38.64 8.02
CA THR A 404 -4.92 -39.53 9.14
C THR A 404 -4.31 -38.77 10.33
N GLN A 405 -3.74 -37.59 10.07
CA GLN A 405 -3.14 -36.69 11.05
C GLN A 405 -3.52 -35.24 10.76
N LEU A 406 -3.58 -34.42 11.81
CA LEU A 406 -3.75 -32.98 11.70
C LEU A 406 -2.50 -32.26 12.20
N SER A 407 -2.19 -31.11 11.60
CA SER A 407 -0.99 -30.33 11.93
C SER A 407 -1.29 -28.83 12.00
N PHE A 408 -0.89 -28.19 13.10
CA PHE A 408 -1.21 -26.78 13.37
C PHE A 408 -0.04 -26.04 14.03
N ASP A 409 0.14 -24.78 13.64
CA ASP A 409 1.07 -23.87 14.33
C ASP A 409 0.47 -23.36 15.65
N ILE A 410 1.28 -23.35 16.69
CA ILE A 410 1.00 -22.79 18.02
C ILE A 410 1.91 -21.58 18.17
N SER A 411 1.35 -20.37 18.09
CA SER A 411 2.08 -19.09 18.21
C SER A 411 1.83 -18.40 19.56
N GLY A 412 2.40 -17.21 19.80
CA GLY A 412 2.18 -16.45 21.04
C GLY A 412 2.80 -17.09 22.28
N LEU A 413 3.87 -17.87 22.12
CA LEU A 413 4.59 -18.54 23.20
C LEU A 413 5.75 -17.68 23.71
N GLN A 414 6.21 -17.95 24.93
CA GLN A 414 7.37 -17.29 25.51
C GLN A 414 8.67 -18.01 25.11
N PRO A 415 9.76 -17.29 24.84
CA PRO A 415 11.08 -17.89 24.57
C PRO A 415 11.59 -18.76 25.71
N SER A 416 12.45 -19.72 25.36
CA SER A 416 13.14 -20.59 26.32
C SER A 416 12.23 -21.29 27.33
N THR A 417 10.96 -21.52 27.00
CA THR A 417 9.92 -21.96 27.93
C THR A 417 9.46 -23.37 27.57
N ASN A 418 9.34 -24.23 28.59
CA ASN A 418 8.81 -25.58 28.43
C ASN A 418 7.28 -25.55 28.39
N TYR A 419 6.72 -26.14 27.35
CA TYR A 419 5.27 -26.26 27.15
C TYR A 419 4.85 -27.72 27.04
N ARG A 420 3.66 -28.02 27.57
CA ARG A 420 2.92 -29.25 27.32
C ARG A 420 1.74 -28.93 26.42
N VAL A 421 1.67 -29.57 25.26
CA VAL A 421 0.51 -29.53 24.39
C VAL A 421 -0.39 -30.72 24.72
N GLU A 422 -1.69 -30.45 24.86
CA GLU A 422 -2.75 -31.41 25.16
C GLU A 422 -3.77 -31.36 24.01
N VAL A 423 -4.03 -32.50 23.39
CA VAL A 423 -5.01 -32.64 22.30
C VAL A 423 -6.18 -33.48 22.78
N THR A 424 -7.34 -32.86 22.94
CA THR A 424 -8.58 -33.53 23.39
C THR A 424 -9.52 -33.69 22.21
N ALA A 425 -9.95 -34.90 21.89
CA ALA A 425 -10.97 -35.13 20.87
C ALA A 425 -12.37 -34.82 21.41
N ILE A 426 -13.23 -34.26 20.56
CA ILE A 426 -14.61 -33.87 20.86
C ILE A 426 -15.52 -34.41 19.75
N ASP A 427 -16.49 -35.21 20.14
CA ASP A 427 -17.48 -35.77 19.20
C ASP A 427 -18.58 -34.76 18.82
N ALA A 428 -19.53 -35.20 18.00
CA ALA A 428 -20.68 -34.40 17.58
C ALA A 428 -21.67 -34.02 18.70
N PHE A 429 -21.62 -34.71 19.85
CA PHE A 429 -22.52 -34.52 21.00
C PHE A 429 -21.84 -33.82 22.18
N GLY A 430 -20.57 -33.43 22.03
CA GLY A 430 -19.79 -32.71 23.03
C GLY A 430 -19.07 -33.62 24.03
N ASN A 431 -19.09 -34.94 23.84
CA ASN A 431 -18.28 -35.85 24.65
C ASN A 431 -16.80 -35.62 24.34
N ARG A 432 -16.01 -35.53 25.40
CA ARG A 432 -14.56 -35.31 25.33
C ARG A 432 -13.81 -36.60 25.62
N SER A 433 -12.71 -36.84 24.90
CA SER A 433 -11.85 -38.00 25.14
C SER A 433 -11.42 -38.08 26.60
N ALA A 434 -11.40 -39.29 27.17
CA ALA A 434 -11.11 -39.49 28.59
C ALA A 434 -9.71 -38.99 28.98
N ALA A 435 -8.75 -39.12 28.07
CA ALA A 435 -7.42 -38.56 28.17
C ALA A 435 -7.06 -37.82 26.87
N PRO A 436 -6.31 -36.70 26.94
CA PRO A 436 -5.74 -36.07 25.76
C PRO A 436 -4.47 -36.80 25.31
N LEU A 437 -4.11 -36.67 24.03
CA LEU A 437 -2.72 -36.89 23.62
C LEU A 437 -1.87 -35.77 24.21
N THR A 438 -0.66 -36.08 24.66
CA THR A 438 0.23 -35.07 25.24
C THR A 438 1.64 -35.15 24.66
N VAL A 439 2.23 -33.98 24.43
CA VAL A 439 3.63 -33.85 24.01
C VAL A 439 4.24 -32.62 24.67
N GLN A 440 5.52 -32.67 25.03
CA GLN A 440 6.25 -31.53 25.57
C GLN A 440 7.35 -31.08 24.62
N ALA A 441 7.55 -29.78 24.53
CA ALA A 441 8.68 -29.17 23.85
C ALA A 441 9.08 -27.87 24.55
N LYS A 442 10.32 -27.44 24.30
CA LYS A 442 10.84 -26.16 24.75
C LYS A 442 10.93 -25.22 23.55
N THR A 443 10.39 -24.02 23.66
CA THR A 443 10.62 -22.98 22.65
C THR A 443 12.09 -22.61 22.58
N ALA A 444 12.53 -22.14 21.42
CA ALA A 444 13.92 -21.75 21.22
C ALA A 444 14.32 -20.58 22.12
N ASN A 445 15.62 -20.41 22.33
CA ASN A 445 16.12 -19.19 22.94
C ASN A 445 15.86 -18.02 22.00
N ARG A 446 15.52 -16.89 22.60
CA ARG A 446 15.51 -15.64 21.86
C ARG A 446 16.96 -15.24 21.48
N PRO A 447 17.21 -14.69 20.28
CA PRO A 447 18.51 -14.13 19.95
C PRO A 447 18.92 -13.05 20.98
N PRO A 448 20.13 -13.09 21.55
CA PRO A 448 20.55 -12.12 22.56
C PRO A 448 20.68 -10.72 21.94
N ASN A 449 20.11 -9.70 22.59
CA ASN A 449 20.19 -8.28 22.20
C ASN A 449 20.13 -8.07 20.68
N SER A 450 19.02 -8.52 20.09
CA SER A 450 18.71 -8.33 18.69
C SER A 450 18.92 -6.88 18.30
N GLU A 451 19.74 -6.66 17.28
CA GLU A 451 20.00 -5.35 16.68
C GLU A 451 18.70 -4.55 16.53
N LYS A 452 18.84 -3.22 16.54
CA LYS A 452 17.70 -2.32 16.28
C LYS A 452 16.99 -2.82 15.01
N PRO A 453 15.67 -3.10 15.07
CA PRO A 453 14.98 -3.66 13.94
C PRO A 453 14.96 -2.65 12.79
N VAL A 454 15.02 -3.17 11.57
CA VAL A 454 14.93 -2.38 10.34
C VAL A 454 13.59 -2.67 9.70
N ALA A 455 12.81 -1.63 9.45
CA ALA A 455 11.52 -1.78 8.77
C ALA A 455 11.75 -2.16 7.30
N ASP A 456 11.24 -3.32 6.91
CA ASP A 456 11.43 -3.93 5.61
C ASP A 456 10.32 -3.57 4.61
N VAL A 457 9.17 -3.10 5.11
CA VAL A 457 7.99 -2.79 4.28
C VAL A 457 7.78 -1.29 4.11
N ILE A 458 7.77 -0.51 5.19
CA ILE A 458 7.64 0.96 5.15
C ILE A 458 8.57 1.56 6.21
N ASP A 459 9.38 2.55 5.86
CA ASP A 459 10.23 3.34 6.75
C ASP A 459 10.25 4.82 6.32
N ILE A 460 9.25 5.57 6.79
CA ILE A 460 9.09 7.00 6.50
C ILE A 460 9.23 7.77 7.82
N ASP A 461 10.20 8.68 7.90
CA ASP A 461 10.51 9.47 9.10
C ASP A 461 10.59 10.97 8.88
N PHE A 462 10.31 11.42 7.65
CA PHE A 462 10.32 12.82 7.21
C PHE A 462 11.61 13.60 7.48
N ILE A 463 12.66 12.99 8.05
CA ILE A 463 13.78 13.69 8.69
C ILE A 463 14.57 14.59 7.73
N ASP A 464 14.57 14.23 6.45
CA ASP A 464 15.23 14.94 5.35
C ASP A 464 14.32 15.94 4.62
N GLY A 465 13.09 16.15 5.12
CA GLY A 465 12.10 17.01 4.49
C GLY A 465 11.35 16.35 3.33
N THR A 466 11.47 15.03 3.15
CA THR A 466 10.77 14.25 2.12
C THR A 466 9.89 13.17 2.74
N SER A 467 8.89 12.68 1.99
CA SER A 467 8.04 11.55 2.39
C SER A 467 8.54 10.22 1.80
N ASN A 468 9.86 10.11 1.60
CA ASN A 468 10.47 8.95 0.96
C ASN A 468 10.55 7.75 1.90
N ASP A 469 10.24 6.57 1.36
CA ASP A 469 10.43 5.31 2.06
C ASP A 469 11.89 4.84 1.98
N ARG A 470 12.51 4.69 3.16
CA ARG A 470 13.89 4.24 3.32
C ARG A 470 14.01 2.72 3.43
N SER A 471 12.90 2.00 3.53
CA SER A 471 12.86 0.54 3.52
C SER A 471 13.44 -0.01 2.20
N PRO A 472 13.81 -1.30 2.16
CA PRO A 472 14.13 -1.99 0.91
C PRO A 472 12.97 -1.99 -0.10
N ALA A 473 11.71 -1.90 0.36
CA ALA A 473 10.52 -1.99 -0.47
C ALA A 473 10.17 -0.70 -1.23
N LYS A 474 10.67 0.48 -0.79
CA LYS A 474 10.49 1.77 -1.49
C LYS A 474 9.03 2.15 -1.76
N ASN A 475 8.14 1.86 -0.80
CA ASN A 475 6.76 2.29 -0.77
C ASN A 475 6.65 3.79 -0.40
N HIS A 476 7.13 4.66 -1.30
CA HIS A 476 7.14 6.11 -1.08
C HIS A 476 5.74 6.66 -0.80
N ALA A 477 5.63 7.61 0.13
CA ALA A 477 4.40 8.36 0.33
C ALA A 477 4.37 9.63 -0.52
N ALA A 478 3.19 10.06 -0.92
CA ALA A 478 2.94 11.34 -1.56
C ALA A 478 1.78 12.07 -0.87
N SER A 479 1.88 13.39 -0.73
CA SER A 479 0.76 14.19 -0.26
C SER A 479 -0.37 14.18 -1.30
N THR A 480 -1.61 14.03 -0.85
CA THR A 480 -2.81 14.09 -1.70
C THR A 480 -3.33 15.51 -1.90
N GLY A 481 -2.80 16.50 -1.18
CA GLY A 481 -3.23 17.89 -1.31
C GLY A 481 -2.54 18.87 -0.34
N ALA A 482 -2.87 20.15 -0.43
CA ALA A 482 -2.06 21.22 0.16
C ALA A 482 -2.07 21.25 1.71
N SER A 483 -3.08 20.66 2.35
CA SER A 483 -3.22 20.57 3.80
C SER A 483 -2.34 19.49 4.41
N ALA A 484 -2.07 18.41 3.66
CA ALA A 484 -1.11 17.39 4.03
C ALA A 484 0.28 17.82 3.57
N LYS A 485 1.08 18.37 4.49
CA LYS A 485 2.36 19.00 4.13
C LYS A 485 3.49 18.60 5.06
N ILE A 486 4.70 18.62 4.51
CA ILE A 486 5.90 18.42 5.30
C ILE A 486 6.25 19.75 5.98
N ALA A 487 6.37 19.75 7.30
CA ALA A 487 6.66 20.95 8.08
C ALA A 487 7.64 20.65 9.19
N TYR A 488 8.44 21.64 9.60
CA TYR A 488 9.28 21.50 10.78
C TYR A 488 8.43 21.52 12.06
N SER A 489 8.71 20.60 12.98
CA SER A 489 8.07 20.53 14.29
C SER A 489 9.10 20.73 15.40
N THR A 490 8.91 21.80 16.19
CA THR A 490 9.74 22.10 17.37
C THR A 490 9.54 21.09 18.51
N ALA A 491 8.45 20.33 18.48
CA ALA A 491 8.18 19.25 19.42
C ALA A 491 8.95 17.97 19.07
N PHE A 492 9.11 17.67 17.77
CA PHE A 492 9.85 16.50 17.29
C PHE A 492 11.32 16.79 16.96
N LYS A 493 11.72 18.06 16.85
CA LYS A 493 13.04 18.51 16.40
C LYS A 493 13.41 17.98 15.01
N GLN A 494 12.42 17.81 14.15
CA GLN A 494 12.58 17.37 12.76
C GLN A 494 11.39 17.80 11.92
N TYR A 495 11.50 17.61 10.61
CA TYR A 495 10.36 17.65 9.71
C TYR A 495 9.39 16.49 10.02
N VAL A 496 8.10 16.74 9.80
CA VAL A 496 6.99 15.81 10.06
C VAL A 496 5.97 15.91 8.94
N GLY A 497 5.19 14.85 8.72
CA GLY A 497 3.94 14.92 7.97
C GLY A 497 2.87 15.58 8.83
N ARG A 498 2.36 16.74 8.41
CA ARG A 498 1.34 17.50 9.14
C ARG A 498 0.01 17.45 8.40
N MET A 499 -1.05 17.14 9.15
CA MET A 499 -2.44 17.17 8.70
C MET A 499 -3.22 18.18 9.56
N ASN A 500 -4.20 18.86 8.96
CA ASN A 500 -5.00 19.89 9.64
C ASN A 500 -6.35 19.40 10.16
N GLY A 501 -6.72 18.17 9.81
CA GLY A 501 -7.93 17.53 10.28
C GLY A 501 -9.26 18.08 9.78
N THR A 502 -9.26 18.96 8.78
CA THR A 502 -10.47 19.62 8.24
C THR A 502 -10.73 19.32 6.76
N THR A 503 -9.80 18.65 6.08
CA THR A 503 -9.89 18.22 4.68
C THR A 503 -9.78 16.70 4.60
N ASP A 504 -9.98 16.11 3.41
CA ASP A 504 -9.77 14.67 3.14
C ASP A 504 -8.34 14.36 2.64
N GLU A 505 -7.38 15.27 2.91
CA GLU A 505 -6.00 15.23 2.43
C GLU A 505 -5.04 14.59 3.47
N TYR A 506 -4.12 13.75 3.02
CA TYR A 506 -3.18 12.95 3.83
C TYR A 506 -1.94 12.57 3.00
N PHE A 507 -1.05 11.76 3.56
CA PHE A 507 0.07 11.17 2.81
C PHE A 507 -0.26 9.74 2.39
N ALA A 508 -0.49 9.54 1.10
CA ALA A 508 -0.84 8.28 0.48
C ALA A 508 0.40 7.43 0.16
N ILE A 509 0.39 6.16 0.55
CA ILE A 509 1.37 5.14 0.22
C ILE A 509 0.70 4.12 -0.69
N PRO A 510 1.11 4.01 -1.97
CA PRO A 510 0.47 3.11 -2.92
C PRO A 510 0.41 1.66 -2.44
N SER A 511 -0.70 0.98 -2.74
CA SER A 511 -0.82 -0.46 -2.50
C SER A 511 0.27 -1.21 -3.27
N SER A 512 0.97 -2.12 -2.61
CA SER A 512 2.11 -2.85 -3.21
C SER A 512 2.15 -4.31 -2.76
N ASN A 513 2.92 -5.13 -3.48
CA ASN A 513 3.08 -6.54 -3.16
C ASN A 513 3.78 -6.74 -1.80
N SER A 514 4.72 -5.88 -1.42
CA SER A 514 5.40 -5.97 -0.13
C SER A 514 4.44 -5.73 1.04
N ILE A 515 3.51 -4.78 0.92
CA ILE A 515 2.44 -4.56 1.91
C ILE A 515 1.48 -5.76 1.92
N LYS A 516 1.02 -6.21 0.75
CA LYS A 516 0.06 -7.34 0.63
C LYS A 516 0.62 -8.67 1.13
N ALA A 517 1.94 -8.86 1.09
CA ALA A 517 2.59 -10.07 1.56
C ALA A 517 2.58 -10.21 3.10
N VAL A 518 2.37 -9.11 3.83
CA VAL A 518 2.30 -9.12 5.29
C VAL A 518 0.94 -9.66 5.74
N THR A 519 0.88 -10.98 5.97
CA THR A 519 -0.37 -11.66 6.36
C THR A 519 -0.28 -12.48 7.64
N LYS A 520 0.92 -12.85 8.09
CA LYS A 520 1.12 -13.80 9.22
C LYS A 520 1.57 -13.14 10.50
N GLU A 521 2.52 -12.22 10.38
CA GLU A 521 3.11 -11.48 11.50
C GLU A 521 3.32 -10.04 11.05
N PHE A 522 3.40 -9.09 11.97
CA PHE A 522 3.75 -7.71 11.64
C PHE A 522 4.24 -6.91 12.85
N THR A 523 4.86 -5.78 12.56
CA THR A 523 4.98 -4.65 13.50
C THR A 523 4.51 -3.37 12.81
N LEU A 524 3.66 -2.59 13.48
CA LEU A 524 3.27 -1.24 13.06
C LEU A 524 3.81 -0.24 14.09
N GLU A 525 4.60 0.73 13.65
CA GLU A 525 5.23 1.74 14.49
C GLU A 525 4.84 3.13 13.99
N SER A 526 4.46 4.01 14.90
CA SER A 526 4.33 5.43 14.59
C SER A 526 4.75 6.30 15.77
N GLN A 527 5.41 7.42 15.46
CA GLN A 527 5.60 8.51 16.42
C GLN A 527 4.80 9.72 15.94
N PHE A 528 3.92 10.22 16.81
CA PHE A 528 2.93 11.23 16.43
C PHE A 528 2.51 12.11 17.60
N ARG A 529 1.83 13.22 17.28
CA ARG A 529 1.21 14.15 18.22
C ARG A 529 -0.16 14.54 17.69
N LEU A 530 -1.18 14.37 18.51
CA LEU A 530 -2.56 14.81 18.21
C LEU A 530 -2.78 16.20 18.80
N ASN A 531 -3.32 17.14 18.02
CA ASN A 531 -3.66 18.48 18.54
C ASN A 531 -4.99 18.49 19.29
N SER A 532 -5.90 17.58 18.93
CA SER A 532 -7.22 17.40 19.53
C SER A 532 -7.56 15.93 19.76
N ILE A 533 -8.46 15.65 20.71
CA ILE A 533 -9.02 14.32 20.94
C ILE A 533 -10.34 14.18 20.19
N ARG A 534 -10.39 13.26 19.24
CA ARG A 534 -11.53 12.96 18.36
C ARG A 534 -11.28 11.65 17.62
N THR A 535 -12.29 11.17 16.88
CA THR A 535 -12.07 10.06 15.96
C THR A 535 -11.14 10.49 14.83
N GLN A 536 -9.97 9.85 14.72
CA GLN A 536 -8.98 10.15 13.71
C GLN A 536 -7.89 9.08 13.60
N ASP A 537 -7.31 8.94 12.41
CA ASP A 537 -6.33 7.91 12.06
C ASP A 537 -4.92 8.48 11.93
N VAL A 538 -3.94 7.72 12.41
CA VAL A 538 -2.52 8.12 12.37
C VAL A 538 -1.78 7.43 11.24
N PHE A 539 -1.93 6.13 11.11
CA PHE A 539 -1.23 5.32 10.12
C PHE A 539 -2.04 4.05 9.85
N SER A 540 -2.76 3.97 8.73
CA SER A 540 -3.75 2.92 8.50
C SER A 540 -4.05 2.60 7.03
N ASN A 541 -4.70 1.45 6.80
CA ASN A 541 -5.32 1.06 5.54
C ASN A 541 -6.63 0.28 5.76
N THR A 542 -7.51 0.76 6.64
CA THR A 542 -8.63 -0.02 7.20
C THR A 542 -9.93 0.10 6.39
N GLN A 543 -10.19 -0.82 5.44
CA GLN A 543 -11.49 -0.92 4.75
C GLN A 543 -11.83 -2.39 4.46
N SER A 544 -12.65 -3.01 5.32
CA SER A 544 -12.97 -4.46 5.27
C SER A 544 -11.71 -5.36 5.23
N GLY A 545 -10.62 -4.89 5.85
CA GLY A 545 -9.29 -5.47 5.79
C GLY A 545 -8.26 -4.51 6.39
N GLY A 546 -7.01 -4.94 6.46
CA GLY A 546 -5.88 -4.08 6.80
C GLY A 546 -5.69 -3.89 8.29
N LEU A 547 -4.90 -2.87 8.63
CA LEU A 547 -4.57 -2.51 10.00
C LEU A 547 -4.35 -1.01 10.12
N GLY A 548 -4.41 -0.50 11.35
CA GLY A 548 -4.15 0.91 11.58
C GLY A 548 -4.20 1.33 13.04
N PHE A 549 -3.70 2.54 13.29
CA PHE A 549 -3.91 3.25 14.55
C PHE A 549 -5.02 4.28 14.39
N GLU A 550 -6.15 4.01 15.04
CA GLU A 550 -7.33 4.88 15.07
C GLU A 550 -7.61 5.33 16.51
N SER A 551 -7.79 6.63 16.71
CA SER A 551 -8.30 7.16 17.97
C SER A 551 -9.82 7.16 17.97
N THR A 552 -10.44 6.86 19.11
CA THR A 552 -11.88 7.07 19.30
C THR A 552 -12.20 8.54 19.62
N ALA A 553 -13.49 8.91 19.59
CA ALA A 553 -13.95 10.22 20.03
C ALA A 553 -13.55 10.59 21.48
N SER A 554 -13.25 9.60 22.33
CA SER A 554 -12.78 9.81 23.72
C SER A 554 -11.26 9.82 23.86
N GLY A 555 -10.51 9.62 22.77
CA GLY A 555 -9.03 9.64 22.78
C GLY A 555 -8.38 8.31 23.11
N LYS A 556 -9.15 7.22 23.08
CA LYS A 556 -8.57 5.87 23.17
C LYS A 556 -7.95 5.53 21.82
N MET A 557 -6.63 5.45 21.75
CA MET A 557 -5.91 5.03 20.54
C MET A 557 -5.89 3.51 20.49
N GLU A 558 -6.45 2.95 19.44
CA GLU A 558 -6.57 1.51 19.23
C GLU A 558 -5.76 1.08 18.01
N LEU A 559 -4.99 0.00 18.14
CA LEU A 559 -4.62 -0.80 16.99
C LEU A 559 -5.88 -1.51 16.50
N TRP A 560 -6.19 -1.40 15.22
CA TRP A 560 -7.14 -2.25 14.51
C TRP A 560 -6.35 -3.18 13.60
N ALA A 561 -6.69 -4.47 13.57
CA ALA A 561 -6.13 -5.42 12.61
C ALA A 561 -7.21 -6.43 12.18
N TYR A 562 -7.47 -6.55 10.87
CA TYR A 562 -8.48 -7.46 10.35
C TYR A 562 -7.93 -8.88 10.23
N ILE A 563 -8.11 -9.67 11.30
CA ILE A 563 -7.56 -11.01 11.42
C ILE A 563 -8.71 -12.01 11.55
N ASN A 564 -8.72 -13.00 10.67
CA ASN A 564 -9.71 -14.07 10.65
C ASN A 564 -11.17 -13.54 10.54
N GLY A 565 -11.44 -12.73 9.50
CA GLY A 565 -12.79 -12.26 9.16
C GLY A 565 -13.37 -11.15 10.04
N SER A 566 -12.58 -10.58 10.97
CA SER A 566 -13.05 -9.46 11.81
C SER A 566 -11.90 -8.60 12.36
N TYR A 567 -12.18 -7.34 12.69
CA TYR A 567 -11.20 -6.47 13.34
C TYR A 567 -10.97 -6.88 14.80
N LYS A 568 -9.71 -7.12 15.14
CA LYS A 568 -9.23 -7.29 16.51
C LYS A 568 -8.58 -6.00 16.97
N LYS A 569 -8.73 -5.70 18.26
CA LYS A 569 -8.28 -4.41 18.80
C LYS A 569 -7.55 -4.54 20.12
N VAL A 570 -6.59 -3.66 20.33
CA VAL A 570 -5.91 -3.39 21.60
C VAL A 570 -5.64 -1.89 21.66
N GLY A 571 -5.85 -1.22 22.79
CA GLY A 571 -5.77 0.24 22.83
C GLY A 571 -5.36 0.82 24.17
N VAL A 572 -4.99 2.10 24.13
CA VAL A 572 -4.50 2.88 25.28
C VAL A 572 -5.11 4.29 25.24
N GLN A 573 -5.40 4.85 26.41
CA GLN A 573 -5.93 6.21 26.51
C GLN A 573 -4.81 7.24 26.28
N LEU A 574 -5.03 8.18 25.35
CA LEU A 574 -4.14 9.29 25.07
C LEU A 574 -4.76 10.64 25.46
N GLU A 575 -3.92 11.65 25.49
CA GLU A 575 -4.27 13.06 25.68
C GLU A 575 -3.76 13.89 24.50
N ALA A 576 -4.44 15.00 24.20
CA ALA A 576 -3.97 15.93 23.18
C ALA A 576 -2.65 16.60 23.57
N ASN A 577 -1.93 17.09 22.57
CA ASN A 577 -0.72 17.91 22.69
C ASN A 577 0.49 17.22 23.35
N LYS A 578 0.51 15.89 23.38
CA LYS A 578 1.65 15.06 23.80
C LYS A 578 2.25 14.32 22.62
N ASN A 579 3.57 14.15 22.65
CA ASN A 579 4.26 13.28 21.71
C ASN A 579 4.15 11.85 22.20
N TYR A 580 3.74 10.94 21.32
CA TYR A 580 3.63 9.51 21.60
C TYR A 580 4.45 8.72 20.61
N HIS A 581 5.07 7.66 21.08
CA HIS A 581 5.60 6.57 20.25
C HIS A 581 4.77 5.33 20.53
N LEU A 582 4.12 4.82 19.51
CA LEU A 582 3.24 3.67 19.60
C LEU A 582 3.78 2.57 18.69
N VAL A 583 3.90 1.37 19.25
CA VAL A 583 4.28 0.18 18.49
C VAL A 583 3.28 -0.93 18.78
N ALA A 584 2.80 -1.56 17.72
CA ALA A 584 1.94 -2.72 17.78
C ALA A 584 2.63 -3.91 17.10
N THR A 585 2.63 -5.07 17.74
CA THR A 585 3.20 -6.30 17.17
C THR A 585 2.14 -7.37 17.09
N TYR A 586 2.15 -8.18 16.03
CA TYR A 586 1.37 -9.41 15.92
C TYR A 586 2.27 -10.56 15.52
N ASP A 587 2.30 -11.61 16.34
CA ASP A 587 3.21 -12.75 16.17
C ASP A 587 2.54 -14.04 15.67
N GLY A 588 1.32 -13.92 15.13
CA GLY A 588 0.50 -15.04 14.70
C GLY A 588 -0.42 -15.61 15.80
N GLY A 589 -0.16 -15.30 17.08
CA GLY A 589 -0.96 -15.78 18.23
C GLY A 589 -1.37 -14.69 19.22
N GLN A 590 -0.66 -13.56 19.24
CA GLN A 590 -0.91 -12.46 20.14
C GLN A 590 -0.64 -11.12 19.47
N MET A 591 -1.57 -10.18 19.65
CA MET A 591 -1.31 -8.76 19.42
C MET A 591 -0.87 -8.09 20.72
N THR A 592 0.15 -7.25 20.63
CA THR A 592 0.69 -6.49 21.77
C THR A 592 0.84 -5.03 21.40
N LEU A 593 0.45 -4.13 22.30
CA LEU A 593 0.59 -2.69 22.15
C LEU A 593 1.60 -2.15 23.15
N TYR A 594 2.50 -1.29 22.66
CA TYR A 594 3.52 -0.61 23.43
C TYR A 594 3.36 0.90 23.28
N LEU A 595 3.44 1.62 24.39
CA LEU A 595 3.45 3.08 24.44
C LEU A 595 4.78 3.53 25.05
N ASN A 596 5.53 4.35 24.30
CA ASN A 596 6.80 4.93 24.74
C ASN A 596 7.78 3.85 25.26
N GLY A 597 7.94 2.76 24.51
CA GLY A 597 8.81 1.63 24.87
C GLY A 597 8.20 0.60 25.83
N ALA A 598 7.10 0.92 26.53
CA ALA A 598 6.52 0.04 27.54
C ALA A 598 5.25 -0.67 27.04
N GLN A 599 5.09 -1.96 27.37
CA GLN A 599 3.89 -2.72 27.04
C GLN A 599 2.67 -2.18 27.82
N VAL A 600 1.58 -1.89 27.12
CA VAL A 600 0.33 -1.33 27.70
C VAL A 600 -0.91 -2.19 27.48
N GLY A 601 -0.87 -3.16 26.57
CA GLY A 601 -2.00 -4.07 26.35
C GLY A 601 -1.63 -5.27 25.49
N THR A 602 -2.36 -6.38 25.66
CA THR A 602 -2.26 -7.57 24.81
C THR A 602 -3.64 -8.12 24.50
N THR A 603 -3.77 -8.87 23.41
CA THR A 603 -4.97 -9.62 23.06
C THR A 603 -4.57 -10.88 22.31
N ALA A 604 -5.05 -12.04 22.76
CA ALA A 604 -4.84 -13.31 22.05
C ALA A 604 -5.67 -13.32 20.76
N VAL A 605 -5.04 -13.64 19.64
CA VAL A 605 -5.67 -13.71 18.33
C VAL A 605 -4.84 -14.63 17.44
N SER A 606 -5.51 -15.53 16.71
CA SER A 606 -4.91 -16.37 15.69
C SER A 606 -5.58 -16.15 14.33
N GLY A 607 -4.85 -16.46 13.26
CA GLY A 607 -5.33 -16.36 11.89
C GLY A 607 -4.38 -15.57 11.00
N SER A 608 -4.87 -15.16 9.83
CA SER A 608 -4.10 -14.30 8.93
C SER A 608 -4.73 -12.92 8.87
N LEU A 609 -3.88 -11.90 8.83
CA LEU A 609 -4.25 -10.52 8.48
C LEU A 609 -4.71 -10.51 7.02
N SER A 610 -5.93 -10.02 6.77
CA SER A 610 -6.43 -9.82 5.41
C SER A 610 -6.03 -8.42 4.94
N GLN A 611 -5.38 -8.31 3.78
CA GLN A 611 -4.94 -7.03 3.22
C GLN A 611 -5.99 -6.51 2.22
N PRO A 612 -6.40 -5.24 2.30
CA PRO A 612 -7.37 -4.67 1.39
C PRO A 612 -6.69 -4.19 0.10
N THR A 613 -7.48 -3.82 -0.91
CA THR A 613 -6.97 -3.34 -2.20
C THR A 613 -6.74 -1.82 -2.23
N ILE A 614 -6.95 -1.13 -1.12
CA ILE A 614 -6.74 0.31 -0.96
C ILE A 614 -5.27 0.63 -0.65
N GLN A 615 -4.93 1.91 -0.74
CA GLN A 615 -3.62 2.42 -0.34
C GLN A 615 -3.46 2.45 1.18
N PHE A 616 -2.21 2.52 1.65
CA PHE A 616 -1.91 2.85 3.05
C PHE A 616 -1.85 4.36 3.19
N ALA A 617 -2.15 4.89 4.37
CA ALA A 617 -2.18 6.32 4.62
C ALA A 617 -1.45 6.66 5.91
N ILE A 618 -0.67 7.74 5.87
CA ILE A 618 -0.23 8.46 7.07
C ILE A 618 -1.18 9.64 7.26
N GLY A 619 -1.96 9.61 8.34
CA GLY A 619 -2.83 10.71 8.75
C GLY A 619 -4.30 10.62 8.35
N ALA A 620 -4.81 9.47 7.90
CA ALA A 620 -6.23 9.24 7.57
C ALA A 620 -6.54 7.75 7.44
N ASP A 621 -7.82 7.38 7.44
CA ASP A 621 -8.34 6.10 6.95
C ASP A 621 -8.71 6.24 5.45
N PRO A 622 -7.96 5.61 4.53
CA PRO A 622 -8.14 5.86 3.10
C PRO A 622 -9.30 5.05 2.50
N GLU A 623 -10.15 5.72 1.73
CA GLU A 623 -11.22 5.10 0.93
C GLU A 623 -10.71 4.62 -0.45
N SER A 624 -11.50 3.76 -1.13
CA SER A 624 -11.17 3.24 -2.48
C SER A 624 -11.14 4.31 -3.58
N ASN A 625 -11.74 5.47 -3.33
CA ASN A 625 -11.73 6.65 -4.19
C ASN A 625 -10.57 7.62 -3.86
N ASN A 626 -9.63 7.21 -3.01
CA ASN A 626 -8.50 7.98 -2.49
C ASN A 626 -8.85 9.14 -1.54
N ARG A 627 -10.09 9.27 -1.09
CA ARG A 627 -10.45 10.25 -0.05
C ARG A 627 -9.99 9.76 1.32
N GLY A 628 -9.51 10.68 2.15
CA GLY A 628 -9.17 10.39 3.54
C GLY A 628 -10.40 10.56 4.42
N ASN A 629 -10.82 9.49 5.08
CA ASN A 629 -11.76 9.54 6.19
C ASN A 629 -10.98 9.69 7.51
N TYR A 630 -11.65 10.19 8.55
CA TYR A 630 -11.06 10.34 9.90
C TYR A 630 -9.67 11.02 9.90
N VAL A 631 -9.51 12.06 9.08
CA VAL A 631 -8.20 12.71 8.88
C VAL A 631 -7.65 13.23 10.20
N MET A 632 -6.34 13.05 10.40
CA MET A 632 -5.62 13.49 11.60
C MET A 632 -5.58 15.01 11.72
N ASP A 633 -5.79 15.52 12.94
CA ASP A 633 -5.38 16.86 13.33
C ASP A 633 -4.09 16.75 14.15
N GLY A 634 -2.94 16.87 13.49
CA GLY A 634 -1.65 16.68 14.14
C GLY A 634 -0.46 16.39 13.23
N ASP A 635 0.61 15.91 13.86
CA ASP A 635 1.92 15.69 13.26
C ASP A 635 2.32 14.21 13.40
N VAL A 636 2.81 13.59 12.31
CA VAL A 636 3.46 12.28 12.31
C VAL A 636 4.94 12.44 11.96
N SER A 637 5.81 12.01 12.85
CA SER A 637 7.25 12.08 12.68
C SER A 637 7.85 10.76 12.19
N VAL A 638 7.22 9.63 12.48
CA VAL A 638 7.64 8.30 12.01
C VAL A 638 6.40 7.47 11.67
N ALA A 639 6.46 6.75 10.56
CA ALA A 639 5.52 5.72 10.16
C ALA A 639 6.30 4.54 9.58
N ARG A 640 6.27 3.40 10.28
CA ARG A 640 7.04 2.21 9.94
C ARG A 640 6.19 0.96 9.98
N PHE A 641 6.37 0.08 8.99
CA PHE A 641 5.70 -1.20 8.90
C PHE A 641 6.72 -2.31 8.63
N TYR A 642 6.63 -3.37 9.40
CA TYR A 642 7.54 -4.51 9.36
C TYR A 642 6.75 -5.77 9.05
N SER A 643 7.30 -6.68 8.26
CA SER A 643 6.68 -7.98 7.95
C SER A 643 6.79 -9.01 9.09
N THR A 644 7.49 -8.66 10.18
CA THR A 644 7.74 -9.53 11.33
C THR A 644 7.33 -8.85 12.63
N ALA A 645 6.93 -9.65 13.62
CA ALA A 645 6.83 -9.17 14.99
C ALA A 645 8.22 -8.88 15.55
N ILE A 646 8.45 -7.67 16.05
CA ILE A 646 9.63 -7.34 16.84
C ILE A 646 9.33 -7.59 18.32
N TYR A 647 10.38 -7.52 19.12
CA TYR A 647 10.30 -7.87 20.53
C TYR A 647 10.38 -6.65 21.48
N PRO A 648 10.01 -6.79 22.77
CA PRO A 648 9.98 -5.67 23.73
C PRO A 648 11.23 -4.79 23.79
N GLU A 649 12.44 -5.33 23.92
CA GLU A 649 13.67 -4.52 23.96
C GLU A 649 14.00 -3.87 22.61
N GLN A 650 13.56 -4.44 21.49
CA GLN A 650 13.68 -3.77 20.19
C GLN A 650 12.74 -2.56 20.12
N VAL A 651 11.53 -2.68 20.69
CA VAL A 651 10.61 -1.55 20.85
C VAL A 651 11.24 -0.46 21.72
N GLU A 652 11.90 -0.85 22.82
CA GLU A 652 12.63 0.08 23.69
C GLU A 652 13.80 0.78 22.94
N MET A 653 14.56 0.05 22.12
CA MET A 653 15.61 0.64 21.27
C MET A 653 15.04 1.68 20.29
N LEU A 654 13.91 1.37 19.63
CA LEU A 654 13.22 2.30 18.73
C LEU A 654 12.78 3.57 19.47
N TYR A 655 12.16 3.40 20.66
CA TYR A 655 11.74 4.53 21.48
C TYR A 655 12.92 5.40 21.92
N ASN A 656 13.98 4.79 22.45
CA ASN A 656 15.15 5.49 22.98
C ASN A 656 15.86 6.34 21.93
N GLU A 657 15.97 5.87 20.68
CA GLU A 657 16.52 6.67 19.58
C GLU A 657 15.69 7.94 19.32
N LEU A 658 14.37 7.78 19.23
CA LEU A 658 13.49 8.91 18.94
C LEU A 658 13.43 9.89 20.13
N ALA A 659 13.41 9.38 21.36
CA ALA A 659 13.45 10.17 22.58
C ALA A 659 14.79 10.93 22.73
N GLN A 660 15.91 10.29 22.40
CA GLN A 660 17.22 10.94 22.39
C GLN A 660 17.21 12.16 21.48
N ARG A 661 16.72 12.02 20.24
CA ARG A 661 16.62 13.16 19.30
C ARG A 661 15.77 14.30 19.86
N GLN A 662 14.59 13.97 20.40
CA GLN A 662 13.67 14.97 20.97
C GLN A 662 14.29 15.75 22.14
N SER A 663 15.20 15.12 22.90
CA SER A 663 15.88 15.76 24.04
C SER A 663 16.93 16.81 23.63
N ILE A 664 17.38 16.84 22.37
CA ILE A 664 18.42 17.75 21.90
C ILE A 664 17.78 19.08 21.49
N GLU A 665 17.66 20.01 22.44
CA GLU A 665 17.05 21.33 22.19
C GLU A 665 17.80 22.14 21.12
N GLU A 666 19.11 21.95 21.00
CA GLU A 666 19.95 22.64 20.01
C GLU A 666 19.56 22.34 18.56
N LEU A 667 18.81 21.26 18.28
CA LEU A 667 18.31 20.99 16.93
C LEU A 667 17.37 22.09 16.42
N ASN A 668 16.58 22.71 17.31
CA ASN A 668 15.76 23.87 16.95
C ASN A 668 16.63 25.06 16.55
N THR A 669 17.72 25.30 17.28
CA THR A 669 18.68 26.36 16.96
C THR A 669 19.40 26.08 15.65
N LEU A 670 19.82 24.83 15.42
CA LEU A 670 20.46 24.41 14.18
C LEU A 670 19.52 24.60 12.98
N PHE A 671 18.25 24.20 13.11
CA PHE A 671 17.24 24.40 12.08
C PHE A 671 17.07 25.88 11.71
N SER A 672 16.86 26.77 12.70
CA SER A 672 16.73 28.21 12.45
C SER A 672 17.95 28.78 11.73
N LYS A 673 19.15 28.42 12.16
CA LYS A 673 20.40 28.86 11.54
C LYS A 673 20.60 28.31 10.13
N LEU A 674 20.16 27.08 9.87
CA LEU A 674 20.18 26.49 8.54
C LEU A 674 19.25 27.24 7.59
N GLU A 675 18.04 27.58 8.02
CA GLU A 675 17.09 28.32 7.18
C GLU A 675 17.60 29.74 6.88
N GLU A 676 18.13 30.46 7.87
CA GLU A 676 18.79 31.75 7.65
C GLU A 676 19.98 31.64 6.68
N ALA A 677 20.80 30.59 6.84
CA ALA A 677 21.98 30.37 6.00
C ALA A 677 21.62 30.03 4.56
N LYS A 678 20.61 29.17 4.34
CA LYS A 678 20.09 28.82 3.02
C LYS A 678 19.50 30.05 2.33
N LEU A 679 18.68 30.84 3.04
CA LEU A 679 18.07 32.05 2.49
C LEU A 679 19.14 33.03 1.98
N LEU A 680 20.20 33.26 2.76
CA LEU A 680 21.32 34.09 2.33
C LEU A 680 22.07 33.49 1.14
N ALA A 681 22.32 32.17 1.17
CA ALA A 681 23.08 31.51 0.12
C ALA A 681 22.34 31.48 -1.22
N ASP A 682 21.02 31.30 -1.19
CA ASP A 682 20.15 31.20 -2.38
C ASP A 682 19.77 32.55 -2.99
N ASP A 683 20.03 33.66 -2.29
CA ASP A 683 19.90 34.99 -2.87
C ASP A 683 21.03 35.28 -3.86
N ALA A 684 20.75 35.11 -5.15
CA ALA A 684 21.72 35.38 -6.21
C ALA A 684 22.16 36.86 -6.27
N THR A 685 21.40 37.80 -5.70
CA THR A 685 21.70 39.24 -5.76
C THR A 685 22.84 39.64 -4.83
N VAL A 686 23.09 38.86 -3.78
CA VAL A 686 24.20 39.11 -2.84
C VAL A 686 25.52 38.54 -3.33
N VAL A 687 25.56 37.82 -4.44
CA VAL A 687 26.78 37.21 -4.99
C VAL A 687 27.27 38.00 -6.21
N GLY A 688 28.54 38.38 -6.21
CA GLY A 688 29.14 39.12 -7.33
C GLY A 688 30.44 39.83 -6.96
N THR A 689 30.83 40.80 -7.78
CA THR A 689 32.09 41.54 -7.64
C THR A 689 31.91 42.96 -7.11
N GLU A 690 30.67 43.45 -7.00
CA GLU A 690 30.40 44.81 -6.55
C GLU A 690 30.55 44.95 -5.02
N PRO A 691 30.88 46.15 -4.51
CA PRO A 691 30.84 46.44 -3.09
C PRO A 691 29.51 46.07 -2.44
N GLY A 692 29.56 45.41 -1.29
CA GLY A 692 28.41 44.86 -0.57
C GLY A 692 28.02 43.43 -0.97
N GLN A 693 28.54 42.89 -2.08
CA GLN A 693 28.33 41.50 -2.49
C GLN A 693 29.42 40.56 -1.96
N TYR A 694 29.16 39.25 -1.98
CA TYR A 694 30.10 38.19 -1.61
C TYR A 694 30.72 37.57 -2.87
N PRO A 695 32.04 37.26 -2.88
CA PRO A 695 32.67 36.50 -3.94
C PRO A 695 32.04 35.11 -4.10
N ALA A 696 31.85 34.67 -5.35
CA ALA A 696 31.24 33.36 -5.66
C ALA A 696 31.94 32.20 -4.93
N ALA A 697 33.27 32.14 -4.94
CA ALA A 697 34.04 31.09 -4.27
C ALA A 697 33.84 31.07 -2.74
N ALA A 698 33.65 32.24 -2.11
CA ALA A 698 33.38 32.32 -0.68
C ALA A 698 31.96 31.84 -0.36
N MET A 699 30.99 32.17 -1.21
CA MET A 699 29.62 31.69 -1.09
C MET A 699 29.54 30.16 -1.30
N ASP A 700 30.30 29.60 -2.25
CA ASP A 700 30.38 28.14 -2.47
C ASP A 700 30.97 27.42 -1.24
N ALA A 701 32.02 27.99 -0.63
CA ALA A 701 32.57 27.47 0.61
C ALA A 701 31.54 27.51 1.76
N TYR A 702 30.72 28.55 1.82
CA TYR A 702 29.62 28.65 2.79
C TYR A 702 28.52 27.61 2.52
N ARG A 703 28.09 27.43 1.25
CA ARG A 703 27.14 26.38 0.83
C ARG A 703 27.62 24.98 1.23
N SER A 704 28.92 24.70 1.10
CA SER A 704 29.51 23.43 1.58
C SER A 704 29.31 23.22 3.09
N LYS A 705 29.50 24.27 3.90
CA LYS A 705 29.26 24.20 5.36
C LYS A 705 27.79 24.06 5.72
N ILE A 706 26.89 24.68 4.95
CA ILE A 706 25.43 24.45 5.06
C ILE A 706 25.12 22.96 4.80
N GLY A 707 25.69 22.37 3.76
CA GLY A 707 25.51 20.94 3.44
C GLY A 707 25.95 19.99 4.56
N LEU A 708 27.09 20.26 5.19
CA LEU A 708 27.56 19.48 6.35
C LEU A 708 26.62 19.64 7.56
N ALA A 709 26.20 20.87 7.86
CA ALA A 709 25.25 21.13 8.95
C ALA A 709 23.89 20.45 8.69
N ASN A 710 23.42 20.43 7.44
CA ASN A 710 22.21 19.73 7.04
C ASN A 710 22.36 18.20 7.17
N THR A 711 23.54 17.65 6.87
CA THR A 711 23.84 16.22 7.08
C THR A 711 23.76 15.85 8.56
N THR A 712 24.30 16.69 9.45
CA THR A 712 24.14 16.50 10.91
C THR A 712 22.67 16.56 11.32
N PHE A 713 21.93 17.56 10.84
CA PHE A 713 20.52 17.76 11.18
C PHE A 713 19.63 16.57 10.76
N THR A 714 19.88 16.00 9.58
CA THR A 714 19.12 14.90 8.97
C THR A 714 19.57 13.50 9.44
N SER A 715 20.54 13.41 10.36
CA SER A 715 21.01 12.14 10.91
C SER A 715 20.03 11.54 11.92
N ARG A 716 19.71 10.25 11.77
CA ARG A 716 18.90 9.46 12.74
C ARG A 716 19.62 9.24 14.07
N SER A 717 20.96 9.21 14.06
CA SER A 717 21.80 8.94 15.24
C SER A 717 22.56 10.20 15.68
N VAL A 718 21.90 11.36 15.57
CA VAL A 718 22.50 12.64 15.93
C VAL A 718 22.73 12.73 17.44
N THR A 719 23.85 13.33 17.85
CA THR A 719 24.17 13.59 19.26
C THR A 719 24.19 15.09 19.55
N GLN A 720 23.91 15.49 20.80
CA GLN A 720 23.97 16.89 21.22
C GLN A 720 25.32 17.55 20.85
N ALA A 721 26.44 16.86 21.08
CA ALA A 721 27.77 17.35 20.74
C ALA A 721 27.93 17.60 19.22
N SER A 722 27.42 16.69 18.38
CA SER A 722 27.48 16.87 16.92
C SER A 722 26.65 18.08 16.44
N VAL A 723 25.49 18.34 17.07
CA VAL A 723 24.64 19.49 16.75
C VAL A 723 25.30 20.80 17.18
N GLN A 724 25.85 20.85 18.39
CA GLN A 724 26.59 22.01 18.89
C GLN A 724 27.79 22.33 17.99
N GLN A 725 28.53 21.30 17.57
CA GLN A 725 29.64 21.47 16.63
C GLN A 725 29.16 21.98 15.26
N ALA A 726 28.03 21.48 14.74
CA ALA A 726 27.46 21.96 13.48
C ALA A 726 27.05 23.44 13.58
N ILE A 727 26.42 23.85 14.69
CA ILE A 727 26.08 25.25 14.96
C ILE A 727 27.32 26.14 14.97
N GLN A 728 28.36 25.73 15.69
CA GLN A 728 29.62 26.47 15.77
C GLN A 728 30.29 26.60 14.40
N ASN A 729 30.38 25.48 13.66
CA ASN A 729 30.97 25.47 12.33
C ASN A 729 30.21 26.38 11.35
N LEU A 730 28.88 26.38 11.41
CA LEU A 730 28.05 27.24 10.57
C LEU A 730 28.22 28.72 10.95
N ALA A 731 28.30 29.03 12.24
CA ALA A 731 28.57 30.39 12.73
C ALA A 731 29.95 30.89 12.28
N SER A 732 31.01 30.08 12.44
CA SER A 732 32.35 30.43 11.95
C SER A 732 32.38 30.61 10.43
N ALA A 733 31.66 29.77 9.69
CA ALA A 733 31.56 29.91 8.24
C ALA A 733 30.88 31.22 7.83
N LYS A 734 29.83 31.65 8.56
CA LYS A 734 29.18 32.94 8.35
C LYS A 734 30.13 34.11 8.64
N THR A 735 30.89 34.05 9.74
CA THR A 735 31.91 35.08 10.04
C THR A 735 32.95 35.20 8.93
N ASN A 736 33.42 34.07 8.40
CA ASN A 736 34.38 34.07 7.28
C ASN A 736 33.76 34.62 5.99
N LEU A 737 32.49 34.31 5.72
CA LEU A 737 31.76 34.87 4.59
C LEU A 737 31.63 36.40 4.71
N GLU A 738 31.21 36.91 5.89
CA GLU A 738 31.13 38.35 6.13
C GLU A 738 32.48 39.05 5.98
N ALA A 739 33.58 38.43 6.43
CA ALA A 739 34.92 38.96 6.26
C ALA A 739 35.38 38.99 4.77
N SER A 740 34.78 38.16 3.92
CA SER A 740 35.07 38.11 2.48
C SER A 740 34.23 39.07 1.64
N LYS A 741 33.24 39.74 2.24
CA LYS A 741 32.34 40.66 1.55
C LYS A 741 33.14 41.74 0.86
N ASN A 742 32.86 41.97 -0.42
CA ASN A 742 33.51 43.02 -1.19
C ASN A 742 33.25 44.34 -0.48
N VAL A 743 34.29 44.96 0.04
CA VAL A 743 34.21 46.29 0.62
C VAL A 743 34.45 47.32 -0.48
N ASP A 744 33.85 48.49 -0.33
CA ASP A 744 34.31 49.67 -1.07
C ASP A 744 35.80 49.83 -0.79
N SER A 745 36.62 49.77 -1.83
CA SER A 745 38.06 49.96 -1.67
C SER A 745 38.27 51.38 -1.12
N PRO A 746 39.01 51.58 -0.01
CA PRO A 746 39.26 52.92 0.52
C PRO A 746 40.05 53.76 -0.49
N GLU A 747 39.32 54.61 -1.20
CA GLU A 747 39.67 55.93 -1.76
C GLU A 747 41.12 56.16 -2.23
N ASN A 748 41.41 55.89 -3.50
CA ASN A 748 42.60 56.43 -4.15
C ASN A 748 42.30 57.82 -4.74
N LEU A 749 42.73 58.90 -4.07
CA LEU A 749 42.67 60.28 -4.57
C LEU A 749 43.52 60.48 -5.84
N ALA A 750 44.49 59.60 -6.07
CA ALA A 750 45.26 59.53 -7.32
C ALA A 750 45.17 58.12 -7.93
N LYS A 751 44.96 58.01 -9.23
CA LYS A 751 44.85 56.74 -9.97
C LYS A 751 45.84 56.71 -11.13
N LEU A 752 46.62 55.65 -11.26
CA LEU A 752 47.40 55.37 -12.47
C LEU A 752 46.58 54.55 -13.47
N VAL A 753 46.55 54.97 -14.73
CA VAL A 753 45.86 54.28 -15.83
C VAL A 753 46.83 54.07 -16.98
N SER A 754 47.21 52.82 -17.26
CA SER A 754 48.05 52.48 -18.41
C SER A 754 47.23 52.33 -19.69
N SER A 755 47.78 52.79 -20.81
CA SER A 755 47.24 52.57 -22.17
C SER A 755 47.38 51.11 -22.64
N ALA A 756 48.26 50.34 -22.01
CA ALA A 756 48.48 48.93 -22.33
C ALA A 756 48.82 48.13 -21.06
N VAL A 757 48.31 46.90 -20.97
CA VAL A 757 48.67 45.94 -19.90
C VAL A 757 49.80 45.00 -20.31
N THR A 758 50.08 44.91 -21.62
CA THR A 758 51.18 44.14 -22.21
C THR A 758 51.82 44.93 -23.35
N VAL A 759 53.15 44.95 -23.43
CA VAL A 759 53.92 45.64 -24.48
C VAL A 759 55.12 44.81 -24.92
N ASN A 760 55.48 44.87 -26.21
CA ASN A 760 56.69 44.22 -26.68
C ASN A 760 57.94 45.01 -26.29
N SER A 761 59.08 44.33 -26.19
CA SER A 761 60.40 44.94 -26.05
C SER A 761 60.59 46.05 -27.10
N GLY A 762 61.03 47.23 -26.67
CA GLY A 762 61.21 48.40 -27.53
C GLY A 762 59.95 49.25 -27.78
N GLN A 763 58.75 48.75 -27.48
CA GLN A 763 57.49 49.47 -27.67
C GLN A 763 57.30 50.57 -26.61
N THR A 764 56.73 51.70 -27.02
CA THR A 764 56.30 52.77 -26.10
C THR A 764 54.84 52.63 -25.70
N PHE A 765 54.52 52.98 -24.46
CA PHE A 765 53.15 53.07 -23.94
C PHE A 765 53.02 54.26 -22.99
N THR A 766 51.80 54.72 -22.77
CA THR A 766 51.51 55.82 -21.85
C THR A 766 50.84 55.33 -20.56
N VAL A 767 51.09 56.04 -19.46
CA VAL A 767 50.42 55.91 -18.17
C VAL A 767 49.96 57.29 -17.72
N ASN A 768 48.66 57.45 -17.52
CA ASN A 768 48.08 58.68 -17.00
C ASN A 768 48.02 58.63 -15.46
N LEU A 769 48.34 59.74 -14.82
CA LEU A 769 48.04 60.02 -13.42
C LEU A 769 46.79 60.88 -13.36
N GLU A 770 45.73 60.35 -12.76
CA GLU A 770 44.44 60.99 -12.64
C GLU A 770 44.16 61.33 -11.18
N LEU A 771 43.54 62.48 -10.92
CA LEU A 771 42.86 62.70 -9.65
C LEU A 771 41.45 62.14 -9.73
N ASN A 772 41.02 61.52 -8.64
CA ASN A 772 39.73 60.85 -8.54
C ASN A 772 39.08 61.20 -7.19
N ARG A 773 37.76 61.40 -7.20
CA ARG A 773 36.92 61.86 -6.08
C ARG A 773 37.40 63.16 -5.42
N VAL A 774 37.80 64.16 -6.21
CA VAL A 774 38.20 65.49 -5.70
C VAL A 774 36.96 66.32 -5.34
N THR A 775 36.78 66.65 -4.06
CA THR A 775 35.61 67.41 -3.57
C THR A 775 35.91 68.89 -3.28
N THR A 776 37.19 69.25 -3.18
CA THR A 776 37.68 70.61 -2.97
C THR A 776 38.67 70.99 -4.06
N SER A 777 38.59 72.23 -4.54
CA SER A 777 39.47 72.70 -5.62
C SER A 777 40.93 72.77 -5.14
N THR A 778 41.81 71.98 -5.77
CA THR A 778 43.25 71.88 -5.43
C THR A 778 44.09 72.69 -6.41
N TYR A 779 45.08 73.41 -5.89
CA TYR A 779 45.90 74.36 -6.66
C TYR A 779 47.37 73.95 -6.77
N ALA A 780 47.86 73.09 -5.88
CA ALA A 780 49.19 72.50 -5.98
C ALA A 780 49.16 71.02 -5.61
N GLN A 781 50.02 70.22 -6.25
CA GLN A 781 50.14 68.79 -6.00
C GLN A 781 51.62 68.36 -5.93
N ASP A 782 51.93 67.45 -5.02
CA ASP A 782 53.24 66.82 -4.85
C ASP A 782 53.11 65.30 -4.92
N PHE A 783 53.61 64.74 -6.02
CA PHE A 783 53.59 63.31 -6.28
C PHE A 783 54.99 62.72 -6.24
N SER A 784 55.13 61.51 -5.69
CA SER A 784 56.33 60.70 -5.87
C SER A 784 56.02 59.50 -6.78
N LEU A 785 56.60 59.47 -7.98
CA LEU A 785 56.48 58.35 -8.92
C LEU A 785 57.69 57.43 -8.80
N GLN A 786 57.44 56.12 -8.82
CA GLN A 786 58.43 55.07 -8.84
C GLN A 786 58.15 54.11 -10.01
N TYR A 787 59.18 53.67 -10.72
CA TYR A 787 59.04 52.70 -11.80
C TYR A 787 60.27 51.78 -11.91
N ASP A 788 60.09 50.56 -12.44
CA ASP A 788 61.18 49.59 -12.63
C ASP A 788 62.12 50.00 -13.77
N THR A 789 63.26 50.59 -13.43
CA THR A 789 64.28 51.05 -14.38
C THR A 789 65.02 49.93 -15.09
N ASN A 790 64.95 48.68 -14.63
CA ASN A 790 65.52 47.55 -15.37
C ASN A 790 64.64 47.16 -16.56
N ALA A 791 63.35 47.48 -16.48
CA ALA A 791 62.34 47.07 -17.46
C ALA A 791 61.84 48.25 -18.31
N LEU A 792 61.86 49.47 -17.76
CA LEU A 792 61.27 50.66 -18.37
C LEU A 792 62.26 51.81 -18.45
N GLU A 793 62.09 52.63 -19.47
CA GLU A 793 62.70 53.94 -19.62
C GLU A 793 61.59 54.99 -19.71
N LEU A 794 61.61 56.00 -18.85
CA LEU A 794 60.67 57.11 -18.97
C LEU A 794 61.13 58.05 -20.08
N VAL A 795 60.35 58.14 -21.15
CA VAL A 795 60.64 58.95 -22.35
C VAL A 795 60.18 60.38 -22.17
N ARG A 796 58.98 60.58 -21.60
CA ARG A 796 58.35 61.92 -21.52
C ARG A 796 57.34 62.01 -20.38
N THR A 797 57.27 63.17 -19.75
CA THR A 797 56.14 63.59 -18.90
C THR A 797 55.45 64.78 -19.55
N ALA A 798 54.13 64.77 -19.64
CA ALA A 798 53.32 65.86 -20.19
C ALA A 798 52.15 66.20 -19.25
N SER A 799 51.84 67.49 -19.10
CA SER A 799 50.59 67.93 -18.49
C SER A 799 49.44 67.73 -19.48
N LEU A 800 48.32 67.18 -19.00
CA LEU A 800 47.09 66.99 -19.77
C LEU A 800 46.05 68.09 -19.52
N ILE A 801 46.36 69.04 -18.63
CA ILE A 801 45.46 70.13 -18.25
C ILE A 801 46.09 71.47 -18.63
N GLU A 802 45.35 72.24 -19.44
CA GLU A 802 45.67 73.64 -19.73
C GLU A 802 45.61 74.47 -18.43
N GLY A 803 46.65 75.25 -18.15
CA GLY A 803 46.77 76.02 -16.89
C GLY A 803 47.43 75.29 -15.71
N LEU A 804 47.61 73.96 -15.80
CA LEU A 804 48.39 73.18 -14.85
C LEU A 804 49.86 73.11 -15.29
N ASN A 805 50.74 73.73 -14.51
CA ASN A 805 52.17 73.75 -14.80
C ASN A 805 52.89 72.68 -13.97
N LEU A 806 53.74 71.89 -14.63
CA LEU A 806 54.74 71.07 -13.96
C LEU A 806 55.88 71.98 -13.52
N VAL A 807 55.80 72.46 -12.29
CA VAL A 807 56.72 73.45 -11.70
C VAL A 807 58.11 72.85 -11.50
N SER A 808 58.17 71.58 -11.12
CA SER A 808 59.43 70.85 -10.96
C SER A 808 59.24 69.35 -11.15
N SER A 809 60.18 68.72 -11.85
CA SER A 809 60.34 67.27 -11.90
C SER A 809 61.79 66.94 -11.56
N VAL A 810 62.01 66.38 -10.37
CA VAL A 810 63.36 65.99 -9.91
C VAL A 810 63.42 64.48 -9.81
N GLU A 811 64.30 63.86 -10.59
CA GLU A 811 64.70 62.48 -10.36
C GLU A 811 65.67 62.44 -9.16
N LYS A 812 65.21 61.88 -8.04
CA LYS A 812 65.99 61.82 -6.79
C LYS A 812 67.03 60.71 -6.85
N THR A 813 66.64 59.58 -7.44
CA THR A 813 67.47 58.40 -7.76
C THR A 813 66.87 57.74 -8.99
N PRO A 814 67.63 56.93 -9.76
CA PRO A 814 67.11 56.28 -10.96
C PRO A 814 65.77 55.57 -10.68
N GLY A 815 64.72 55.97 -11.40
CA GLY A 815 63.39 55.37 -11.25
C GLY A 815 62.52 55.95 -10.15
N ASN A 816 62.99 56.96 -9.40
CA ASN A 816 62.23 57.64 -8.36
C ASN A 816 62.18 59.14 -8.65
N MET A 817 60.99 59.64 -9.02
CA MET A 817 60.76 61.04 -9.36
C MET A 817 59.84 61.72 -8.37
N ARG A 818 60.14 62.98 -8.02
CA ARG A 818 59.18 63.88 -7.36
C ARG A 818 58.66 64.88 -8.38
N LEU A 819 57.34 65.03 -8.44
CA LEU A 819 56.62 65.89 -9.38
C LEU A 819 55.84 66.92 -8.59
N LEU A 820 56.16 68.20 -8.79
CA LEU A 820 55.43 69.32 -8.22
C LEU A 820 54.65 70.01 -9.33
N THR A 821 53.33 70.02 -9.22
CA THR A 821 52.45 70.74 -10.15
C THR A 821 51.70 71.86 -9.44
N ALA A 822 51.41 72.94 -10.16
CA ALA A 822 50.57 74.01 -9.66
C ALA A 822 49.70 74.61 -10.77
N SER A 823 48.43 74.86 -10.44
CA SER A 823 47.48 75.56 -11.29
C SER A 823 47.69 77.08 -11.16
N MET A 824 47.83 77.78 -12.28
CA MET A 824 48.05 79.24 -12.28
C MET A 824 46.76 80.00 -12.62
N GLY A 825 46.17 80.68 -11.62
CA GLY A 825 44.97 81.51 -11.77
C GLY A 825 43.83 81.11 -10.83
N ALA A 826 43.03 82.09 -10.39
CA ALA A 826 41.98 81.89 -9.38
C ALA A 826 40.86 80.92 -9.82
N ASP A 827 40.69 80.72 -11.13
CA ASP A 827 39.66 79.84 -11.70
C ASP A 827 40.21 78.50 -12.21
N GLN A 828 41.49 78.21 -11.96
CA GLN A 828 42.21 77.07 -12.57
C GLN A 828 42.45 75.91 -11.59
N GLY A 829 41.91 75.98 -10.37
CA GLY A 829 42.02 74.89 -9.41
C GLY A 829 41.27 73.62 -9.87
N ILE A 830 41.85 72.45 -9.61
CA ILE A 830 41.30 71.16 -10.01
C ILE A 830 40.30 70.71 -8.95
N GLY A 831 39.01 70.81 -9.26
CA GLY A 831 37.91 70.46 -8.35
C GLY A 831 37.02 69.30 -8.82
N THR A 832 37.46 68.55 -9.83
CA THR A 832 36.75 67.37 -10.38
C THR A 832 37.76 66.30 -10.79
N ASP A 833 37.27 65.10 -11.02
CA ASP A 833 38.08 63.94 -11.41
C ASP A 833 38.63 64.12 -12.82
N LYS A 834 39.96 64.08 -12.96
CA LYS A 834 40.62 64.39 -14.23
C LYS A 834 42.03 63.81 -14.31
N ALA A 835 42.41 63.36 -15.51
CA ALA A 835 43.80 63.05 -15.83
C ALA A 835 44.67 64.31 -15.80
N LEU A 836 45.68 64.31 -14.94
CA LEU A 836 46.58 65.46 -14.71
C LEU A 836 47.82 65.38 -15.59
N LEU A 837 48.53 64.26 -15.50
CA LEU A 837 49.84 64.05 -16.11
C LEU A 837 49.80 62.77 -16.93
N GLN A 838 50.52 62.76 -18.04
CA GLN A 838 50.79 61.57 -18.83
C GLN A 838 52.29 61.29 -18.83
N PHE A 839 52.64 60.06 -18.44
CA PHE A 839 53.97 59.51 -18.57
C PHE A 839 54.03 58.64 -19.82
N THR A 840 55.03 58.83 -20.67
CA THR A 840 55.34 57.95 -21.80
C THR A 840 56.54 57.11 -21.42
N PHE A 841 56.37 55.80 -21.34
CA PHE A 841 57.43 54.83 -21.09
C PHE A 841 57.80 54.09 -22.37
N LYS A 842 59.07 53.67 -22.47
CA LYS A 842 59.55 52.70 -23.45
C LYS A 842 59.94 51.42 -22.71
N ALA A 843 59.45 50.28 -23.18
CA ALA A 843 59.85 48.98 -22.68
C ALA A 843 61.29 48.68 -23.13
N LYS A 844 62.17 48.33 -22.18
CA LYS A 844 63.53 47.86 -22.48
C LYS A 844 63.47 46.43 -23.02
N ALA A 845 64.53 46.02 -23.73
CA ALA A 845 64.67 44.64 -24.15
C ALA A 845 64.78 43.72 -22.91
N VAL A 846 64.02 42.63 -22.92
CA VAL A 846 64.02 41.62 -21.85
C VAL A 846 64.27 40.24 -22.47
N ASP A 847 65.05 39.39 -21.79
CA ASP A 847 65.34 38.02 -22.27
C ASP A 847 64.14 37.08 -22.11
N ASN A 848 63.25 37.37 -21.15
CA ASN A 848 62.02 36.64 -20.87
C ASN A 848 60.92 37.62 -20.48
N SER A 849 59.66 37.22 -20.65
CA SER A 849 58.56 38.10 -20.26
C SER A 849 58.62 38.46 -18.78
N LYS A 850 58.49 39.75 -18.46
CA LYS A 850 58.60 40.28 -17.09
C LYS A 850 57.55 41.35 -16.84
N ASN A 851 56.97 41.34 -15.63
CA ASN A 851 56.12 42.42 -15.15
C ASN A 851 56.95 43.61 -14.64
N ALA A 852 56.66 44.80 -15.14
CA ALA A 852 57.23 46.06 -14.69
C ALA A 852 56.21 46.85 -13.87
N LEU A 853 56.57 47.21 -12.63
CA LEU A 853 55.73 47.98 -11.73
C LEU A 853 55.97 49.49 -11.93
N ILE A 854 54.88 50.26 -11.94
CA ILE A 854 54.88 51.72 -11.87
C ILE A 854 53.93 52.11 -10.74
N ASN A 855 54.40 52.85 -9.74
CA ASN A 855 53.59 53.26 -8.60
C ASN A 855 53.84 54.71 -8.17
N ILE A 856 52.79 55.39 -7.75
CA ILE A 856 52.86 56.65 -7.02
C ILE A 856 53.00 56.31 -5.54
N SER A 857 54.13 56.61 -4.92
CA SER A 857 54.42 56.33 -3.51
C SER A 857 54.09 57.48 -2.54
N GLN A 858 53.73 58.65 -3.07
CA GLN A 858 53.24 59.79 -2.27
C GLN A 858 52.29 60.66 -3.10
N VAL A 859 51.25 61.18 -2.47
CA VAL A 859 50.33 62.18 -3.02
C VAL A 859 50.06 63.23 -1.94
N ILE A 860 50.34 64.50 -2.20
CA ILE A 860 49.92 65.62 -1.34
C ILE A 860 49.22 66.65 -2.23
N LEU A 861 48.04 67.10 -1.84
CA LEU A 861 47.25 68.11 -2.55
C LEU A 861 47.07 69.33 -1.64
N ALA A 862 47.23 70.55 -2.16
CA ALA A 862 47.00 71.78 -1.41
C ALA A 862 45.88 72.61 -2.00
N ASP A 863 44.98 73.13 -1.15
CA ASP A 863 43.90 74.04 -1.54
C ASP A 863 44.35 75.51 -1.62
N ALA A 864 43.44 76.41 -2.03
CA ALA A 864 43.72 77.86 -2.12
C ALA A 864 44.08 78.54 -0.79
N LYS A 865 43.81 77.89 0.36
CA LYS A 865 44.14 78.39 1.70
C LYS A 865 45.48 77.85 2.20
N GLY A 866 46.14 76.98 1.42
CA GLY A 866 47.38 76.30 1.81
C GLY A 866 47.16 75.08 2.70
N THR A 867 45.93 74.54 2.77
CA THR A 867 45.65 73.31 3.52
C THR A 867 46.12 72.10 2.71
N GLU A 868 47.09 71.36 3.26
CA GLU A 868 47.60 70.13 2.64
C GLU A 868 46.74 68.91 3.02
N THR A 869 46.43 68.07 2.04
CA THR A 869 45.73 66.79 2.18
C THR A 869 46.62 65.70 1.62
N GLN A 870 46.97 64.72 2.46
CA GLN A 870 47.67 63.51 2.05
C GLN A 870 46.71 62.58 1.31
N GLY A 871 47.05 62.17 0.09
CA GLY A 871 46.32 61.19 -0.71
C GLY A 871 46.94 59.79 -0.66
N ASN A 872 46.12 58.79 -0.98
CA ASN A 872 46.53 57.40 -1.07
C ASN A 872 47.30 57.10 -2.37
N VAL A 873 48.19 56.12 -2.27
CA VAL A 873 49.13 55.68 -3.31
C VAL A 873 48.46 54.81 -4.38
N SER A 874 48.98 54.82 -5.61
CA SER A 874 48.42 54.05 -6.74
C SER A 874 49.50 53.26 -7.45
N SER A 875 49.16 52.11 -8.05
CA SER A 875 50.12 51.34 -8.86
C SER A 875 49.47 50.71 -10.07
N VAL A 876 50.25 50.52 -11.13
CA VAL A 876 49.91 49.75 -12.32
C VAL A 876 51.08 48.85 -12.69
N THR A 877 50.77 47.65 -13.17
CA THR A 877 51.78 46.70 -13.67
C THR A 877 51.59 46.51 -15.16
N VAL A 878 52.69 46.53 -15.92
CA VAL A 878 52.69 46.28 -17.37
C VAL A 878 53.63 45.12 -17.66
N GLN A 879 53.14 44.10 -18.37
CA GLN A 879 53.94 42.96 -18.78
C GLN A 879 54.74 43.29 -20.05
N ILE A 880 56.06 43.09 -20.01
CA ILE A 880 56.93 43.22 -21.19
C ILE A 880 57.12 41.83 -21.80
N THR A 881 56.93 41.70 -23.11
CA THR A 881 57.13 40.47 -23.89
C THR A 881 58.34 40.59 -24.83
N THR A 882 58.95 39.46 -25.17
CA THR A 882 60.07 39.38 -26.11
C THR A 882 59.59 39.67 -27.54
N GLU A 883 60.42 40.31 -28.36
CA GLU A 883 60.14 40.55 -29.79
C GLU A 883 60.25 39.22 -30.58
N GLU A 884 59.27 38.87 -31.43
CA GLU A 884 59.37 37.66 -32.30
C GLU A 884 60.30 37.94 -33.51
N PRO A 885 61.39 37.17 -33.73
CA PRO A 885 62.33 37.40 -34.83
C PRO A 885 61.71 37.13 -36.21
N ALA A 886 62.19 37.84 -37.25
CA ALA A 886 61.76 37.75 -38.66
C ALA A 886 61.86 36.32 -39.25
N THR A 887 60.92 35.91 -40.11
CA THR A 887 60.89 34.57 -40.76
C THR A 887 61.94 34.50 -41.88
N SER A 888 62.85 33.52 -41.82
CA SER A 888 63.94 33.32 -42.80
C SER A 888 63.45 32.56 -44.04
N PRO A 889 63.81 32.95 -45.27
CA PRO A 889 63.50 32.18 -46.48
C PRO A 889 64.22 30.82 -46.59
N ASP A 890 65.31 30.64 -45.86
CA ASP A 890 65.97 29.35 -45.63
C ASP A 890 65.31 28.70 -44.40
N VAL A 891 64.33 27.83 -44.66
CA VAL A 891 63.45 27.24 -43.63
C VAL A 891 63.96 25.90 -43.13
N ASN A 892 64.86 25.25 -43.88
CA ASN A 892 65.53 24.03 -43.45
C ASN A 892 66.88 24.32 -42.74
N HIS A 893 67.33 25.58 -42.78
CA HIS A 893 68.55 26.10 -42.18
C HIS A 893 69.84 25.45 -42.72
N ASP A 894 69.83 25.03 -43.98
CA ASP A 894 70.99 24.44 -44.64
C ASP A 894 71.98 25.47 -45.22
N GLY A 895 71.65 26.76 -45.08
CA GLY A 895 72.45 27.89 -45.54
C GLY A 895 72.20 28.27 -46.99
N LYS A 896 71.19 27.70 -47.66
CA LYS A 896 70.80 28.01 -49.04
C LYS A 896 69.29 28.13 -49.14
N VAL A 897 68.80 29.03 -50.00
CA VAL A 897 67.39 29.07 -50.39
C VAL A 897 67.24 28.26 -51.67
N SER A 898 66.55 27.12 -51.59
CA SER A 898 66.48 26.13 -52.68
C SER A 898 65.07 25.58 -52.87
N ILE A 899 64.89 24.70 -53.86
CA ILE A 899 63.61 23.99 -54.05
C ILE A 899 63.21 23.16 -52.81
N GLY A 900 64.16 22.82 -51.94
CA GLY A 900 63.89 22.17 -50.66
C GLY A 900 63.08 23.06 -49.70
N ASP A 901 63.44 24.34 -49.58
CA ASP A 901 62.73 25.33 -48.77
C ASP A 901 61.34 25.63 -49.31
N LEU A 902 61.24 25.76 -50.64
CA LEU A 902 59.95 25.96 -51.30
C LEU A 902 59.01 24.77 -51.07
N ALA A 903 59.53 23.54 -51.06
CA ALA A 903 58.74 22.34 -50.78
C ALA A 903 58.25 22.28 -49.33
N MET A 904 59.07 22.72 -48.36
CA MET A 904 58.68 22.78 -46.94
C MET A 904 57.56 23.79 -46.69
N ILE A 905 57.59 24.93 -47.38
CA ILE A 905 56.52 25.93 -47.33
C ILE A 905 55.26 25.40 -48.04
N ALA A 906 55.41 24.81 -49.23
CA ALA A 906 54.31 24.26 -50.01
C ALA A 906 53.56 23.14 -49.28
N ALA A 907 54.22 22.35 -48.44
CA ALA A 907 53.59 21.30 -47.62
C ALA A 907 52.56 21.86 -46.61
N HIS A 908 52.58 23.16 -46.35
CA HIS A 908 51.67 23.84 -45.43
C HIS A 908 50.71 24.82 -46.15
N TYR A 909 50.64 24.78 -47.48
CA TYR A 909 49.75 25.62 -48.29
C TYR A 909 48.27 25.49 -47.86
N GLY A 910 47.62 26.64 -47.67
CA GLY A 910 46.20 26.75 -47.30
C GLY A 910 45.92 26.80 -45.80
N LYS A 911 46.96 26.68 -44.94
CA LYS A 911 46.80 26.84 -43.49
C LYS A 911 46.71 28.31 -43.09
N THR A 912 45.95 28.58 -42.04
CA THR A 912 45.76 29.92 -41.43
C THR A 912 45.94 29.86 -39.92
N THR A 913 45.96 31.03 -39.25
CA THR A 913 45.99 31.16 -37.77
C THR A 913 44.92 30.35 -37.03
N ALA A 914 43.82 29.96 -37.70
CA ALA A 914 42.77 29.11 -37.14
C ALA A 914 43.07 27.60 -37.25
N SER A 915 44.17 27.20 -37.89
CA SER A 915 44.53 25.80 -38.08
C SER A 915 44.99 25.18 -36.75
N PRO A 916 44.55 23.97 -36.38
CA PRO A 916 44.92 23.35 -35.09
C PRO A 916 46.43 23.19 -34.89
N ASP A 917 47.19 23.06 -35.98
CA ASP A 917 48.64 22.93 -35.99
C ASP A 917 49.36 24.19 -36.52
N TRP A 918 48.71 25.36 -36.38
CA TRP A 918 49.29 26.64 -36.81
C TRP A 918 50.64 26.92 -36.16
N GLN A 919 50.83 26.57 -34.89
CA GLN A 919 52.11 26.82 -34.22
C GLN A 919 53.29 26.05 -34.85
N GLN A 920 53.03 24.88 -35.44
CA GLN A 920 54.03 24.12 -36.18
C GLN A 920 54.18 24.61 -37.63
N ALA A 921 53.13 25.20 -38.21
CA ALA A 921 53.13 25.65 -39.60
C ALA A 921 53.55 27.12 -39.79
N LYS A 922 53.48 27.97 -38.75
CA LYS A 922 53.64 29.43 -38.85
C LYS A 922 55.00 29.89 -39.39
N PHE A 923 56.01 29.01 -39.41
CA PHE A 923 57.31 29.32 -40.02
C PHE A 923 57.20 29.50 -41.55
N ALA A 924 56.19 28.90 -42.18
CA ALA A 924 55.95 28.96 -43.62
C ALA A 924 55.12 30.18 -44.06
N ASP A 925 54.63 30.99 -43.11
CA ASP A 925 53.99 32.29 -43.37
C ASP A 925 55.10 33.35 -43.49
N MET A 926 55.55 33.55 -44.73
CA MET A 926 56.72 34.36 -45.07
C MET A 926 56.41 35.85 -45.01
N ASN A 927 55.16 36.23 -45.30
CA ASN A 927 54.73 37.63 -45.30
C ASN A 927 54.00 38.06 -43.99
N ARG A 928 53.70 37.10 -43.10
CA ARG A 928 53.04 37.27 -41.79
C ARG A 928 51.61 37.78 -41.87
N ASP A 929 50.89 37.47 -42.94
CA ASP A 929 49.49 37.85 -43.09
C ASP A 929 48.51 36.84 -42.45
N GLY A 930 49.04 35.80 -41.78
CA GLY A 930 48.27 34.85 -40.99
C GLY A 930 47.69 33.70 -41.82
N LYS A 931 48.16 33.52 -43.05
CA LYS A 931 47.82 32.42 -43.96
C LYS A 931 49.06 32.04 -44.77
N ILE A 932 49.13 30.78 -45.20
CA ILE A 932 50.20 30.28 -46.06
C ILE A 932 49.59 30.08 -47.44
N ASP A 933 49.91 30.97 -48.37
CA ASP A 933 49.34 30.98 -49.71
C ASP A 933 50.39 31.19 -50.82
N ILE A 934 49.93 31.42 -52.03
CA ILE A 934 50.81 31.55 -53.19
C ILE A 934 51.78 32.73 -53.07
N VAL A 935 51.46 33.75 -52.26
CA VAL A 935 52.34 34.88 -51.99
C VAL A 935 53.59 34.40 -51.26
N ASP A 936 53.45 33.56 -50.23
CA ASP A 936 54.59 33.02 -49.46
C ASP A 936 55.51 32.15 -50.33
N LEU A 937 54.92 31.27 -51.13
CA LEU A 937 55.67 30.44 -52.07
C LEU A 937 56.35 31.31 -53.14
N SER A 938 55.67 32.35 -53.63
CA SER A 938 56.24 33.24 -54.65
C SER A 938 57.46 34.01 -54.13
N MET A 939 57.46 34.41 -52.85
CA MET A 939 58.59 35.09 -52.22
C MET A 939 59.83 34.21 -52.18
N VAL A 940 59.68 32.93 -51.87
CA VAL A 940 60.81 31.98 -51.86
C VAL A 940 61.19 31.54 -53.28
N ALA A 941 60.21 31.33 -54.17
CA ALA A 941 60.47 30.99 -55.56
C ALA A 941 61.25 32.08 -56.31
N GLN A 942 60.96 33.37 -56.07
CA GLN A 942 61.71 34.48 -56.64
C GLN A 942 63.19 34.43 -56.25
N LEU A 943 63.50 34.09 -55.00
CA LEU A 943 64.87 33.97 -54.51
C LEU A 943 65.63 32.77 -55.10
N ILE A 944 64.91 31.72 -55.54
CA ILE A 944 65.50 30.53 -56.18
C ILE A 944 65.83 30.78 -57.65
N ILE A 945 64.96 31.52 -58.36
CA ILE A 945 65.04 31.67 -59.82
C ILE A 945 65.96 32.85 -60.23
N GLY A 946 66.18 33.81 -59.32
CA GLY A 946 67.06 34.97 -59.52
C GLY A 946 66.30 36.28 -59.64
#